data_AF-A0A194XHU1-F1
#
_entry.id   AF-A0A194XHU1-F1
#
_cell.length_a   1.000
_cell.length_b   1.000
_cell.length_c   1.000
_cell.angle_alpha   90.00
_cell.angle_beta   90.00
_cell.angle_gamma   90.00
#
_symmetry.space_group_name_H-M   'P 1'
#
loop_
_entity.id
_entity.type
_entity.pdbx_description
1 polymer ?
#
loop_
_entity_poly.entity_id
_entity_poly.type
_entity_poly.pdbx_seq_one_letter_code
_entity_poly.pdbx_strand_id
1 'polypeptide(L)'
;MRLDSAIVFASLLPSVTAHAGHKKRSISSSPQALNPNLTNTIPNAPGGPTLYYNGSGPVPPYNETSPIPAALPALTTQEIEDNIFNELEGIAAGNGLTSSCSKCIAGTEVMHIAAITQPVSTIVNLLIRSCETFTEVYDSIYAATCYEEYSGIGGTGPYLAQLFAKMSMATNDMQGYCYYNWEVCDQPATIAINETAYFKPKLANRTTAPTPSGTTIDVLHLSDWHLDPRYDIGSEANCSDYLCCRPYSVNDDLGTTSANASVPASRFGYLYCDSPPDLALSAFSTMDQFVNRSSINFTIFTGDIVSHDNDDQLSRAYVEYEETVTYQTFKAQMGNSPIYPTLGNHDSLPEAWNTPNSITNQSNIFSWNYELLSSMWEADGWISKTTAQYAATHYGAYATTTSFGLNIISINTDFWYTDNIFNYYNMTNPDNSGILTFLADELQKSEDMNQRVWIIGHVLPGYDGSNALPNPTALFYSIVRRFSPSTIAGIFFGHTHEDQLMIYYDYLFNSTISNNSSSIIRNTTLVDYSQPLNVAYIGPSITPLTGNNAGWVLLQIDAVTFSVVNSQTYFANMSESNSWSTPVWQFEYDTRSIYDPNNTWLSASPLNGEFWHGVTENMLENNTIVEVYNLLETKSSVVTENCSTVACAEQKVCYIRSGSAALGYACPQDSGPF
;
A
#
# COMPACT_ATOMS: atom_id res chain seq x y z
N MET A 1 58.31 19.62 -41.52
CA MET A 1 59.19 18.53 -42.02
C MET A 1 59.60 17.72 -40.80
N ARG A 2 59.15 16.45 -40.74
CA ARG A 2 59.47 15.33 -39.81
C ARG A 2 59.01 15.47 -38.34
N LEU A 3 58.00 14.75 -37.83
CA LEU A 3 57.83 13.27 -37.64
C LEU A 3 59.00 12.60 -36.91
N ASP A 4 58.78 12.10 -35.69
CA ASP A 4 58.58 10.66 -35.48
C ASP A 4 58.08 10.31 -34.06
N SER A 5 57.29 9.24 -34.04
CA SER A 5 56.42 8.69 -32.99
C SER A 5 57.15 7.88 -31.92
N ALA A 6 56.54 7.77 -30.73
CA ALA A 6 56.57 6.53 -29.95
C ALA A 6 55.35 6.47 -29.01
N ILE A 7 54.42 5.61 -29.41
CA ILE A 7 53.31 5.08 -28.62
C ILE A 7 53.88 4.34 -27.40
N VAL A 8 53.44 4.70 -26.20
CA VAL A 8 53.49 3.82 -25.04
C VAL A 8 52.04 3.48 -24.70
N PHE A 9 51.66 2.23 -24.97
CA PHE A 9 50.47 1.60 -24.42
C PHE A 9 50.56 1.68 -22.89
N ALA A 10 49.83 2.62 -22.28
CA ALA A 10 49.49 2.51 -20.89
C ALA A 10 48.37 1.47 -20.79
N SER A 11 48.74 0.28 -20.38
CA SER A 11 47.83 -0.77 -19.92
C SER A 11 46.95 -0.20 -18.79
N LEU A 12 45.74 0.22 -19.12
CA LEU A 12 44.64 0.31 -18.16
C LEU A 12 44.15 -1.11 -17.88
N LEU A 13 44.94 -1.83 -17.08
CA LEU A 13 44.39 -2.87 -16.22
C LEU A 13 43.97 -2.14 -14.94
N PRO A 14 42.68 -1.86 -14.70
CA PRO A 14 42.24 -1.86 -13.33
C PRO A 14 42.38 -3.30 -12.87
N SER A 15 43.19 -3.43 -11.83
CA SER A 15 43.26 -4.60 -10.98
C SER A 15 41.84 -5.09 -10.70
N VAL A 16 41.60 -6.35 -11.08
CA VAL A 16 40.54 -7.17 -10.50
C VAL A 16 40.81 -7.20 -9.01
N THR A 17 40.28 -6.22 -8.28
CA THR A 17 40.05 -6.36 -6.85
C THR A 17 38.91 -7.34 -6.77
N ALA A 18 39.27 -8.60 -6.50
CA ALA A 18 38.33 -9.59 -6.01
C ALA A 18 37.44 -8.90 -4.97
N HIS A 19 36.13 -8.96 -5.18
CA HIS A 19 35.10 -8.42 -4.29
C HIS A 19 35.45 -8.77 -2.84
N ALA A 20 36.05 -7.81 -2.15
CA ALA A 20 36.58 -8.01 -0.83
C ALA A 20 35.46 -7.80 0.18
N GLY A 21 34.74 -8.89 0.46
CA GLY A 21 33.99 -9.06 1.70
C GLY A 21 32.65 -8.34 1.76
N HIS A 22 31.60 -9.11 1.49
CA HIS A 22 30.23 -8.88 1.94
C HIS A 22 30.20 -8.27 3.35
N LYS A 23 29.64 -7.07 3.47
CA LYS A 23 29.04 -6.64 4.73
C LYS A 23 27.54 -6.78 4.56
N LYS A 24 27.05 -8.03 4.70
CA LYS A 24 25.68 -8.24 5.17
C LYS A 24 25.45 -7.26 6.33
N ARG A 25 24.26 -6.69 6.48
CA ARG A 25 23.74 -6.46 7.84
C ARG A 25 23.72 -7.85 8.47
N SER A 26 24.85 -8.24 9.07
CA SER A 26 25.04 -9.51 9.75
C SER A 26 24.29 -9.37 11.06
N ILE A 27 22.97 -9.32 10.97
CA ILE A 27 22.10 -9.49 12.12
C ILE A 27 22.32 -10.94 12.51
N SER A 28 23.20 -11.16 13.49
CA SER A 28 23.43 -12.51 13.98
C SER A 28 22.09 -12.97 14.53
N SER A 29 21.54 -14.04 13.96
CA SER A 29 20.39 -14.70 14.57
C SER A 29 20.81 -15.11 15.99
N SER A 30 20.29 -14.40 16.98
CA SER A 30 20.52 -14.76 18.38
C SER A 30 19.38 -15.69 18.79
N PRO A 31 19.65 -16.97 19.12
CA PRO A 31 18.63 -17.85 19.66
C PRO A 31 18.17 -17.42 21.07
N GLN A 32 18.82 -16.41 21.66
CA GLN A 32 18.52 -15.86 22.97
C GLN A 32 17.91 -14.47 22.78
N ALA A 33 16.71 -14.24 23.35
CA ALA A 33 16.13 -12.90 23.42
C ALA A 33 17.06 -11.96 24.20
N LEU A 34 17.03 -10.66 23.89
CA LEU A 34 17.74 -9.66 24.70
C LEU A 34 17.27 -9.69 26.16
N ASN A 35 16.02 -10.09 26.42
CA ASN A 35 15.51 -10.37 27.76
C ASN A 35 15.40 -11.89 28.04
N PRO A 36 16.34 -12.51 28.79
CA PRO A 36 16.33 -13.95 29.05
C PRO A 36 15.27 -14.42 30.06
N ASN A 37 14.52 -13.49 30.67
CA ASN A 37 13.52 -13.81 31.71
C ASN A 37 12.09 -13.96 31.15
N LEU A 38 11.89 -13.78 29.84
CA LEU A 38 10.57 -13.82 29.20
C LEU A 38 10.46 -14.99 28.21
N THR A 39 9.23 -15.43 27.94
CA THR A 39 8.95 -16.46 26.92
C THR A 39 8.81 -15.82 25.54
N ASN A 40 9.51 -16.37 24.55
CA ASN A 40 9.47 -15.90 23.15
C ASN A 40 8.32 -16.49 22.33
N THR A 41 7.28 -16.97 23.01
CA THR A 41 6.11 -17.59 22.38
C THR A 41 4.84 -17.14 23.07
N ILE A 42 3.76 -17.04 22.30
CA ILE A 42 2.40 -16.85 22.82
C ILE A 42 1.46 -17.89 22.19
N PRO A 43 0.71 -18.67 23.00
CA PRO A 43 -0.30 -19.57 22.48
C PRO A 43 -1.51 -18.80 21.96
N ASN A 44 -2.08 -19.26 20.84
CA ASN A 44 -3.28 -18.71 20.25
C ASN A 44 -4.54 -19.45 20.74
N ALA A 45 -5.73 -19.03 20.28
CA ALA A 45 -6.98 -19.72 20.46
C ALA A 45 -6.91 -21.18 19.94
N PRO A 46 -7.73 -22.10 20.47
CA PRO A 46 -7.71 -23.50 20.04
C PRO A 46 -7.81 -23.64 18.51
N GLY A 47 -6.85 -24.34 17.91
CA GLY A 47 -6.75 -24.53 16.46
C GLY A 47 -5.87 -23.49 15.74
N GLY A 48 -5.46 -22.42 16.40
CA GLY A 48 -4.52 -21.42 15.87
C GLY A 48 -3.05 -21.78 16.11
N PRO A 49 -2.12 -21.16 15.37
CA PRO A 49 -0.69 -21.40 15.50
C PRO A 49 -0.14 -20.77 16.79
N THR A 50 0.95 -21.33 17.32
CA THR A 50 1.75 -20.58 18.32
C THR A 50 2.47 -19.45 17.60
N LEU A 51 2.42 -18.23 18.13
CA LEU A 51 3.17 -17.11 17.58
C LEU A 51 4.50 -16.92 18.32
N TYR A 52 5.46 -16.33 17.64
CA TYR A 52 6.86 -16.30 18.06
C TYR A 52 7.41 -14.88 18.08
N TYR A 53 8.39 -14.65 18.95
CA TYR A 53 9.18 -13.43 19.03
C TYR A 53 10.62 -13.69 18.57
N ASN A 54 11.34 -12.60 18.25
CA ASN A 54 12.78 -12.59 17.97
C ASN A 54 13.22 -13.66 16.95
N GLY A 55 12.38 -13.93 15.93
CA GLY A 55 12.68 -14.87 14.86
C GLY A 55 12.84 -16.32 15.33
N SER A 56 12.27 -16.68 16.49
CA SER A 56 12.40 -18.01 17.06
C SER A 56 11.45 -19.03 16.43
N GLY A 57 11.73 -20.32 16.63
CA GLY A 57 10.85 -21.40 16.16
C GLY A 57 10.88 -21.56 14.62
N PRO A 58 9.72 -21.58 13.95
CA PRO A 58 9.63 -21.77 12.50
C PRO A 58 9.83 -20.49 11.68
N VAL A 59 10.06 -19.34 12.32
CA VAL A 59 10.22 -18.05 11.62
C VAL A 59 11.45 -18.11 10.70
N PRO A 60 11.32 -17.83 9.40
CA PRO A 60 12.44 -17.85 8.47
C PRO A 60 13.54 -16.84 8.84
N PRO A 61 14.83 -17.23 8.73
CA PRO A 61 15.94 -16.37 9.13
C PRO A 61 16.21 -15.27 8.10
N TYR A 62 16.89 -14.20 8.53
CA TYR A 62 17.30 -13.06 7.69
C TYR A 62 18.14 -13.41 6.45
N ASN A 63 18.71 -14.61 6.37
CA ASN A 63 19.63 -15.01 5.29
C ASN A 63 19.02 -15.97 4.26
N GLU A 64 17.71 -16.20 4.30
CA GLU A 64 17.00 -17.07 3.35
C GLU A 64 16.90 -16.42 1.96
N THR A 65 17.20 -17.16 0.88
CA THR A 65 17.30 -16.61 -0.49
C THR A 65 16.07 -16.91 -1.35
N SER A 66 15.65 -15.96 -2.20
CA SER A 66 14.57 -16.17 -3.18
C SER A 66 15.06 -16.64 -4.56
N PRO A 67 14.24 -17.37 -5.36
CA PRO A 67 14.63 -17.80 -6.71
C PRO A 67 14.74 -16.65 -7.71
N ILE A 68 15.81 -16.61 -8.51
CA ILE A 68 16.05 -15.58 -9.56
C ILE A 68 15.71 -16.13 -10.96
N PRO A 69 15.06 -15.36 -11.87
CA PRO A 69 14.76 -15.79 -13.25
C PRO A 69 16.02 -16.04 -14.11
N ALA A 70 15.90 -16.93 -15.10
CA ALA A 70 17.03 -17.38 -15.93
C ALA A 70 17.36 -16.46 -17.13
N ALA A 71 18.64 -16.44 -17.54
CA ALA A 71 19.18 -15.61 -18.63
C ALA A 71 19.27 -16.33 -20.01
N LEU A 72 19.39 -15.54 -21.09
CA LEU A 72 19.62 -15.97 -22.51
C LEU A 72 20.90 -15.28 -23.09
N PRO A 73 21.61 -15.80 -24.13
CA PRO A 73 22.98 -15.30 -24.46
C PRO A 73 23.24 -14.67 -25.85
N ALA A 74 24.17 -13.68 -25.95
CA ALA A 74 25.39 -13.56 -26.84
C ALA A 74 26.06 -12.13 -26.81
N LEU A 75 27.31 -12.00 -27.34
CA LEU A 75 28.38 -10.99 -27.06
C LEU A 75 29.02 -11.15 -25.66
N THR A 76 30.29 -10.74 -25.46
CA THR A 76 30.87 -10.82 -24.11
C THR A 76 30.22 -9.76 -23.23
N THR A 77 29.71 -10.18 -22.09
CA THR A 77 28.99 -9.32 -21.15
C THR A 77 29.78 -8.06 -20.80
N GLN A 78 31.08 -8.21 -20.54
CA GLN A 78 31.96 -7.10 -20.17
C GLN A 78 32.05 -5.99 -21.24
N GLU A 79 32.21 -6.36 -22.52
CA GLU A 79 32.37 -5.38 -23.60
C GLU A 79 31.10 -4.54 -23.78
N ILE A 80 29.95 -5.14 -23.53
CA ILE A 80 28.68 -4.45 -23.65
C ILE A 80 28.42 -3.55 -22.44
N GLU A 81 28.69 -4.06 -21.24
CA GLU A 81 28.62 -3.27 -20.00
C GLU A 81 29.47 -2.01 -20.11
N ASP A 82 30.71 -2.12 -20.59
CA ASP A 82 31.60 -0.97 -20.70
C ASP A 82 31.09 0.08 -21.69
N ASN A 83 30.56 -0.34 -22.85
CA ASN A 83 30.03 0.62 -23.83
C ASN A 83 28.77 1.33 -23.32
N ILE A 84 27.86 0.60 -22.68
CA ILE A 84 26.63 1.18 -22.12
C ILE A 84 26.97 2.13 -20.97
N PHE A 85 27.85 1.70 -20.06
CA PHE A 85 28.26 2.51 -18.93
C PHE A 85 28.95 3.82 -19.34
N ASN A 86 29.82 3.77 -20.37
CA ASN A 86 30.47 4.98 -20.89
C ASN A 86 29.44 5.97 -21.46
N GLU A 87 28.36 5.50 -22.09
CA GLU A 87 27.29 6.37 -22.58
C GLU A 87 26.52 7.01 -21.41
N LEU A 88 26.21 6.23 -20.36
CA LEU A 88 25.60 6.75 -19.13
C LEU A 88 26.48 7.82 -18.47
N GLU A 89 27.79 7.57 -18.34
CA GLU A 89 28.75 8.55 -17.80
C GLU A 89 28.80 9.82 -18.68
N GLY A 90 28.79 9.65 -20.00
CA GLY A 90 28.71 10.76 -20.95
C GLY A 90 27.45 11.61 -20.81
N ILE A 91 26.30 10.97 -20.55
CA ILE A 91 25.02 11.64 -20.30
C ILE A 91 25.04 12.40 -18.96
N ALA A 92 25.60 11.78 -17.91
CA ALA A 92 25.66 12.38 -16.57
C ALA A 92 26.62 13.58 -16.51
N ALA A 93 27.84 13.42 -17.03
CA ALA A 93 28.91 14.42 -16.96
C ALA A 93 28.93 15.41 -18.14
N GLY A 94 28.25 15.09 -19.25
CA GLY A 94 28.21 15.91 -20.45
C GLY A 94 27.37 17.19 -20.28
N ASN A 95 27.77 18.23 -21.01
CA ASN A 95 27.03 19.51 -21.09
C ASN A 95 25.98 19.52 -22.21
N GLY A 96 25.76 18.40 -22.89
CA GLY A 96 24.81 18.29 -24.01
C GLY A 96 23.33 18.26 -23.58
N LEU A 97 23.06 17.87 -22.33
CA LEU A 97 21.74 17.84 -21.71
C LEU A 97 21.73 18.80 -20.52
N THR A 98 20.84 19.80 -20.56
CA THR A 98 20.94 20.98 -19.70
C THR A 98 20.10 20.92 -18.43
N SER A 99 19.25 19.89 -18.27
CA SER A 99 18.42 19.70 -17.07
C SER A 99 18.59 18.30 -16.48
N SER A 100 18.37 18.14 -15.18
CA SER A 100 18.36 16.83 -14.52
C SER A 100 17.31 15.89 -15.14
N CYS A 101 16.11 16.40 -15.47
CA CYS A 101 15.09 15.63 -16.20
C CYS A 101 15.61 15.07 -17.53
N SER A 102 16.23 15.91 -18.37
CA SER A 102 16.72 15.48 -19.68
C SER A 102 17.86 14.45 -19.58
N LYS A 103 18.70 14.55 -18.55
CA LYS A 103 19.72 13.54 -18.24
C LYS A 103 19.10 12.22 -17.80
N CYS A 104 18.12 12.26 -16.90
CA CYS A 104 17.43 11.06 -16.41
C CYS A 104 16.70 10.32 -17.55
N ILE A 105 15.97 11.04 -18.41
CA ILE A 105 15.29 10.44 -19.57
C ILE A 105 16.31 9.81 -20.52
N ALA A 106 17.41 10.50 -20.83
CA ALA A 106 18.44 9.95 -21.71
C ALA A 106 19.12 8.70 -21.10
N GLY A 107 19.42 8.71 -19.80
CA GLY A 107 19.97 7.55 -19.10
C GLY A 107 19.01 6.36 -19.11
N THR A 108 17.72 6.62 -18.90
CA THR A 108 16.66 5.60 -18.97
C THR A 108 16.51 5.03 -20.37
N GLU A 109 16.64 5.83 -21.43
CA GLU A 109 16.64 5.36 -22.82
C GLU A 109 17.82 4.43 -23.11
N VAL A 110 19.01 4.74 -22.57
CA VAL A 110 20.18 3.86 -22.68
C VAL A 110 19.94 2.53 -21.95
N MET A 111 19.35 2.57 -20.76
CA MET A 111 18.96 1.36 -20.00
C MET A 111 17.86 0.56 -20.71
N HIS A 112 16.90 1.22 -21.38
CA HIS A 112 15.91 0.57 -22.23
C HIS A 112 16.58 -0.21 -23.38
N ILE A 113 17.47 0.43 -24.14
CA ILE A 113 18.21 -0.20 -25.25
C ILE A 113 19.06 -1.36 -24.73
N ALA A 114 19.71 -1.19 -23.58
CA ALA A 114 20.45 -2.26 -22.92
C ALA A 114 19.52 -3.45 -22.60
N ALA A 115 18.40 -3.20 -21.93
CA ALA A 115 17.50 -4.24 -21.45
C ALA A 115 16.85 -5.05 -22.58
N ILE A 116 16.58 -4.44 -23.74
CA ILE A 116 16.03 -5.18 -24.91
C ILE A 116 17.09 -5.90 -25.74
N THR A 117 18.37 -5.55 -25.61
CA THR A 117 19.45 -6.14 -26.41
C THR A 117 20.36 -7.10 -25.64
N GLN A 118 20.34 -7.05 -24.30
CA GLN A 118 21.32 -7.72 -23.44
C GLN A 118 20.70 -8.70 -22.43
N PRO A 119 21.49 -9.66 -21.93
CA PRO A 119 21.08 -10.51 -20.82
C PRO A 119 20.76 -9.70 -19.56
N VAL A 120 19.83 -10.19 -18.74
CA VAL A 120 19.44 -9.56 -17.46
C VAL A 120 20.65 -9.29 -16.56
N SER A 121 21.63 -10.19 -16.52
CA SER A 121 22.86 -10.02 -15.72
C SER A 121 23.64 -8.76 -16.07
N THR A 122 23.67 -8.37 -17.36
CA THR A 122 24.31 -7.13 -17.81
C THR A 122 23.62 -5.92 -17.20
N ILE A 123 22.28 -5.92 -17.14
CA ILE A 123 21.50 -4.81 -16.59
C ILE A 123 21.70 -4.69 -15.08
N VAL A 124 21.68 -5.83 -14.37
CA VAL A 124 21.98 -5.89 -12.93
C VAL A 124 23.37 -5.31 -12.65
N ASN A 125 24.39 -5.71 -13.40
CA ASN A 125 25.75 -5.20 -13.23
C ASN A 125 25.87 -3.70 -13.55
N LEU A 126 25.14 -3.21 -14.57
CA LEU A 126 25.08 -1.78 -14.89
C LEU A 126 24.43 -0.96 -13.78
N LEU A 127 23.37 -1.48 -13.15
CA LEU A 127 22.74 -0.85 -11.98
C LEU A 127 23.72 -0.77 -10.80
N ILE A 128 24.42 -1.87 -10.50
CA ILE A 128 25.44 -1.91 -9.44
C ILE A 128 26.54 -0.88 -9.72
N ARG A 129 27.12 -0.88 -10.92
CA ARG A 129 28.18 0.07 -11.31
C ARG A 129 27.71 1.52 -11.27
N SER A 130 26.46 1.78 -11.67
CA SER A 130 25.87 3.12 -11.63
C SER A 130 25.74 3.60 -10.17
N CYS A 131 25.23 2.74 -9.29
CA CYS A 131 25.15 3.03 -7.86
C CYS A 131 26.51 3.26 -7.22
N GLU A 132 27.54 2.48 -7.56
CA GLU A 132 28.89 2.67 -7.02
C GLU A 132 29.57 3.95 -7.54
N THR A 133 29.13 4.48 -8.68
CA THR A 133 29.78 5.62 -9.35
C THR A 133 29.06 6.93 -9.08
N PHE A 134 27.74 6.94 -9.10
CA PHE A 134 26.91 8.14 -8.99
C PHE A 134 26.37 8.25 -7.56
N THR A 135 26.81 9.28 -6.84
CA THR A 135 26.43 9.50 -5.43
C THR A 135 24.91 9.60 -5.27
N GLU A 136 24.22 10.23 -6.23
CA GLU A 136 22.77 10.34 -6.20
C GLU A 136 22.05 8.99 -6.28
N VAL A 137 22.66 8.00 -6.97
CA VAL A 137 22.13 6.62 -7.03
C VAL A 137 22.50 5.85 -5.77
N TYR A 138 23.70 6.06 -5.23
CA TYR A 138 24.11 5.46 -3.96
C TYR A 138 23.23 5.95 -2.79
N ASP A 139 22.89 7.22 -2.76
CA ASP A 139 22.09 7.82 -1.69
C ASP A 139 20.60 7.42 -1.77
N SER A 140 20.17 6.82 -2.90
CA SER A 140 18.78 6.38 -3.11
C SER A 140 18.52 4.90 -2.76
N ILE A 141 19.54 4.12 -2.41
CA ILE A 141 19.35 2.69 -2.07
C ILE A 141 19.08 2.51 -0.57
N TYR A 142 18.29 1.49 -0.23
CA TYR A 142 18.05 1.10 1.16
C TYR A 142 19.08 0.10 1.67
N ALA A 143 19.61 -0.75 0.78
CA ALA A 143 20.61 -1.73 1.15
C ALA A 143 21.96 -1.08 1.52
N ALA A 144 22.75 -1.75 2.37
CA ALA A 144 24.05 -1.23 2.79
C ALA A 144 25.08 -1.14 1.63
N THR A 145 24.85 -1.90 0.55
CA THR A 145 25.71 -1.92 -0.64
C THR A 145 24.90 -2.03 -1.93
N CYS A 146 25.41 -1.44 -3.01
CA CYS A 146 24.80 -1.53 -4.35
C CYS A 146 24.59 -2.99 -4.82
N TYR A 147 25.49 -3.90 -4.43
CA TYR A 147 25.35 -5.32 -4.77
C TYR A 147 24.14 -5.95 -4.07
N GLU A 148 23.93 -5.65 -2.79
CA GLU A 148 22.80 -6.19 -2.02
C GLU A 148 21.46 -5.66 -2.57
N GLU A 149 21.42 -4.38 -2.94
CA GLU A 149 20.27 -3.74 -3.58
C GLU A 149 19.85 -4.46 -4.88
N TYR A 150 20.78 -4.65 -5.83
CA TYR A 150 20.40 -5.09 -7.18
C TYR A 150 20.60 -6.58 -7.46
N SER A 151 21.48 -7.27 -6.71
CA SER A 151 21.81 -8.68 -6.92
C SER A 151 21.75 -9.54 -5.65
N GLY A 152 21.39 -8.96 -4.50
CA GLY A 152 21.28 -9.65 -3.22
C GLY A 152 20.07 -10.59 -3.13
N ILE A 153 19.73 -10.98 -1.90
CA ILE A 153 18.63 -11.90 -1.59
C ILE A 153 17.27 -11.37 -2.06
N GLY A 154 17.06 -10.06 -1.92
CA GLY A 154 15.91 -9.30 -2.44
C GLY A 154 16.26 -8.45 -3.66
N GLY A 155 17.30 -8.81 -4.42
CA GLY A 155 17.87 -7.97 -5.47
C GLY A 155 16.85 -7.47 -6.50
N THR A 156 16.68 -6.15 -6.61
CA THR A 156 15.69 -5.48 -7.47
C THR A 156 16.08 -5.47 -8.96
N GLY A 157 17.35 -5.72 -9.27
CA GLY A 157 17.93 -5.55 -10.60
C GLY A 157 17.24 -6.35 -11.73
N PRO A 158 16.93 -7.65 -11.55
CA PRO A 158 16.24 -8.45 -12.57
C PRO A 158 14.82 -7.94 -12.92
N TYR A 159 14.17 -7.27 -11.99
CA TYR A 159 12.83 -6.70 -12.17
C TYR A 159 12.90 -5.34 -12.88
N LEU A 160 13.86 -4.50 -12.49
CA LEU A 160 14.18 -3.25 -13.19
C LEU A 160 14.57 -3.52 -14.66
N ALA A 161 15.31 -4.61 -14.93
CA ALA A 161 15.60 -5.03 -16.30
C ALA A 161 14.33 -5.33 -17.12
N GLN A 162 13.31 -5.96 -16.51
CA GLN A 162 12.03 -6.21 -17.17
C GLN A 162 11.25 -4.92 -17.42
N LEU A 163 11.24 -4.01 -16.44
CA LEU A 163 10.63 -2.69 -16.59
C LEU A 163 11.29 -1.91 -17.73
N PHE A 164 12.60 -1.72 -17.68
CA PHE A 164 13.33 -0.96 -18.71
C PHE A 164 13.12 -1.52 -20.10
N ALA A 165 13.03 -2.84 -20.26
CA ALA A 165 12.74 -3.47 -21.56
C ALA A 165 11.37 -3.08 -22.16
N LYS A 166 10.45 -2.54 -21.35
CA LYS A 166 9.06 -2.22 -21.74
C LYS A 166 8.75 -0.74 -21.82
N MET A 167 9.54 0.10 -21.16
CA MET A 167 9.29 1.54 -21.10
C MET A 167 9.36 2.19 -22.49
N SER A 168 8.57 3.25 -22.67
CA SER A 168 8.64 4.10 -23.85
C SER A 168 8.48 5.58 -23.53
N MET A 169 9.25 6.43 -24.20
CA MET A 169 8.99 7.88 -24.20
C MET A 169 7.60 8.22 -24.77
N ALA A 170 7.06 7.39 -25.68
CA ALA A 170 5.78 7.66 -26.34
C ALA A 170 4.56 7.57 -25.38
N THR A 171 4.72 6.88 -24.26
CA THR A 171 3.68 6.63 -23.27
C THR A 171 3.95 7.33 -21.93
N ASN A 172 4.89 8.28 -21.92
CA ASN A 172 5.37 9.03 -20.75
C ASN A 172 6.04 8.20 -19.65
N ASP A 173 6.36 6.94 -19.91
CA ASP A 173 6.94 6.00 -18.94
C ASP A 173 8.25 6.54 -18.33
N MET A 174 9.16 7.03 -19.18
CA MET A 174 10.46 7.55 -18.73
C MET A 174 10.33 8.86 -17.97
N GLN A 175 9.39 9.72 -18.34
CA GLN A 175 9.13 10.95 -17.59
C GLN A 175 8.52 10.63 -16.21
N GLY A 176 7.57 9.70 -16.16
CA GLY A 176 6.99 9.23 -14.90
C GLY A 176 8.04 8.59 -14.00
N TYR A 177 8.85 7.66 -14.52
CA TYR A 177 9.94 7.06 -13.76
C TYR A 177 10.90 8.12 -13.18
N CYS A 178 11.30 9.10 -13.98
CA CYS A 178 12.17 10.20 -13.54
C CYS A 178 11.50 11.20 -12.58
N TYR A 179 10.17 11.27 -12.54
CA TYR A 179 9.45 12.05 -11.53
C TYR A 179 9.31 11.26 -10.23
N TYR A 180 8.73 10.07 -10.28
CA TYR A 180 8.38 9.31 -9.07
C TYR A 180 9.58 8.63 -8.38
N ASN A 181 10.66 8.29 -9.09
CA ASN A 181 11.83 7.63 -8.49
C ASN A 181 13.02 8.57 -8.24
N TRP A 182 13.00 9.77 -8.83
CA TRP A 182 14.16 10.68 -8.81
C TRP A 182 13.80 12.14 -8.56
N GLU A 183 12.51 12.51 -8.62
CA GLU A 183 12.03 13.89 -8.43
C GLU A 183 12.71 14.94 -9.32
N VAL A 184 13.20 14.54 -10.51
CA VAL A 184 13.95 15.43 -11.40
C VAL A 184 13.15 15.95 -12.61
N CYS A 185 11.96 15.38 -12.87
CA CYS A 185 11.05 15.78 -13.95
C CYS A 185 9.73 16.33 -13.39
N ASP A 186 8.92 16.97 -14.23
CA ASP A 186 7.55 17.33 -13.87
C ASP A 186 6.64 16.09 -13.92
N GLN A 187 5.64 16.03 -13.03
CA GLN A 187 4.62 14.98 -13.01
C GLN A 187 3.91 14.87 -14.38
N PRO A 188 3.76 13.65 -14.94
CA PRO A 188 2.95 13.46 -16.14
C PRO A 188 1.51 13.93 -15.94
N ALA A 189 0.97 14.68 -16.92
CA ALA A 189 -0.39 15.17 -16.85
C ALA A 189 -1.42 14.03 -16.80
N THR A 190 -2.46 14.19 -15.98
CA THR A 190 -3.57 13.25 -15.91
C THR A 190 -4.32 13.19 -17.24
N ILE A 191 -4.58 11.98 -17.73
CA ILE A 191 -5.30 11.77 -18.99
C ILE A 191 -6.80 11.99 -18.81
N ALA A 192 -7.47 12.38 -19.90
CA ALA A 192 -8.93 12.31 -19.96
C ALA A 192 -9.40 10.86 -20.12
N ILE A 193 -10.49 10.50 -19.45
CA ILE A 193 -11.02 9.12 -19.45
C ILE A 193 -12.10 8.97 -20.52
N ASN A 194 -11.96 7.95 -21.38
CA ASN A 194 -13.00 7.51 -22.29
C ASN A 194 -13.95 6.53 -21.57
N GLU A 195 -14.98 7.05 -20.90
CA GLU A 195 -15.92 6.26 -20.09
C GLU A 195 -16.56 5.11 -20.90
N THR A 196 -16.86 5.35 -22.18
CA THR A 196 -17.53 4.37 -23.06
C THR A 196 -16.67 3.13 -23.36
N ALA A 197 -15.36 3.19 -23.13
CA ALA A 197 -14.48 2.02 -23.26
C ALA A 197 -14.61 1.03 -22.10
N TYR A 198 -15.11 1.46 -20.94
CA TYR A 198 -15.08 0.68 -19.70
C TYR A 198 -16.47 0.33 -19.17
N PHE A 199 -17.47 1.19 -19.39
CA PHE A 199 -18.81 0.94 -18.86
C PHE A 199 -19.91 1.59 -19.69
N LYS A 200 -21.14 1.05 -19.54
CA LYS A 200 -22.34 1.61 -20.15
C LYS A 200 -22.78 2.89 -19.42
N PRO A 201 -23.48 3.84 -20.07
CA PRO A 201 -24.00 5.03 -19.40
C PRO A 201 -24.96 4.73 -18.24
N LYS A 202 -25.06 5.67 -17.29
CA LYS A 202 -25.94 5.56 -16.12
C LYS A 202 -27.41 5.61 -16.52
N LEU A 203 -28.18 4.63 -16.04
CA LEU A 203 -29.63 4.61 -16.25
C LEU A 203 -30.31 5.68 -15.40
N ALA A 204 -31.36 6.32 -15.94
CA ALA A 204 -32.05 7.43 -15.28
C ALA A 204 -32.70 7.04 -13.93
N ASN A 205 -33.02 5.76 -13.73
CA ASN A 205 -33.58 5.23 -12.48
C ASN A 205 -32.52 4.78 -11.46
N ARG A 206 -31.22 4.94 -11.76
CA ARG A 206 -30.09 4.53 -10.89
C ARG A 206 -29.40 5.72 -10.21
N THR A 207 -30.10 6.84 -10.04
CA THR A 207 -29.55 8.08 -9.46
C THR A 207 -29.65 8.15 -7.95
N THR A 208 -30.45 7.28 -7.32
CA THR A 208 -30.69 7.29 -5.87
C THR A 208 -30.41 5.92 -5.25
N ALA A 209 -30.01 5.94 -3.97
CA ALA A 209 -29.86 4.74 -3.18
C ALA A 209 -31.24 4.21 -2.75
N PRO A 210 -31.39 2.88 -2.57
CA PRO A 210 -32.53 2.29 -1.87
C PRO A 210 -32.75 2.88 -0.47
N THR A 211 -34.00 2.86 0.00
CA THR A 211 -34.36 3.35 1.33
C THR A 211 -33.83 2.43 2.43
N PRO A 212 -33.21 2.96 3.50
CA PRO A 212 -32.80 2.19 4.68
C PRO A 212 -33.95 1.39 5.30
N SER A 213 -33.64 0.18 5.75
CA SER A 213 -34.58 -0.68 6.48
C SER A 213 -34.77 -0.27 7.94
N GLY A 214 -33.76 0.41 8.52
CA GLY A 214 -33.72 0.76 9.94
C GLY A 214 -33.31 -0.38 10.87
N THR A 215 -32.93 -1.55 10.32
CA THR A 215 -32.33 -2.66 11.07
C THR A 215 -30.86 -2.76 10.69
N THR A 216 -29.98 -3.00 11.66
CA THR A 216 -28.53 -3.05 11.43
C THR A 216 -27.94 -4.45 11.59
N ILE A 217 -26.81 -4.66 10.91
CA ILE A 217 -25.86 -5.75 11.14
C ILE A 217 -24.50 -5.16 11.51
N ASP A 218 -23.70 -5.93 12.25
CA ASP A 218 -22.39 -5.49 12.71
C ASP A 218 -21.29 -6.17 11.90
N VAL A 219 -20.34 -5.36 11.41
CA VAL A 219 -19.24 -5.80 10.56
C VAL A 219 -17.94 -5.23 11.11
N LEU A 220 -16.88 -6.04 11.18
CA LEU A 220 -15.55 -5.52 11.52
C LEU A 220 -14.82 -5.05 10.27
N HIS A 221 -14.11 -3.93 10.40
CA HIS A 221 -13.06 -3.50 9.48
C HIS A 221 -11.72 -3.57 10.19
N LEU A 222 -10.89 -4.53 9.75
CA LEU A 222 -9.52 -4.70 10.20
C LEU A 222 -8.58 -4.33 9.06
N SER A 223 -7.43 -3.75 9.37
CA SER A 223 -6.43 -3.36 8.38
C SER A 223 -5.04 -3.36 8.99
N ASP A 224 -4.02 -3.52 8.14
CA ASP A 224 -2.61 -3.27 8.45
C ASP A 224 -2.18 -3.97 9.76
N TRP A 225 -2.21 -5.30 9.68
CA TRP A 225 -1.89 -6.19 10.79
C TRP A 225 -0.42 -6.14 11.16
N HIS A 226 0.45 -6.14 10.14
CA HIS A 226 1.92 -6.18 10.22
C HIS A 226 2.42 -6.94 11.44
N LEU A 227 2.25 -8.27 11.42
CA LEU A 227 2.79 -9.11 12.48
C LEU A 227 4.30 -8.96 12.46
N ASP A 228 4.91 -8.73 13.62
CA ASP A 228 6.37 -8.77 13.74
C ASP A 228 6.82 -9.99 14.56
N PRO A 229 7.06 -11.15 13.92
CA PRO A 229 7.59 -12.34 14.58
C PRO A 229 9.08 -12.20 14.94
N ARG A 230 9.75 -11.15 14.46
CA ARG A 230 11.14 -10.80 14.70
C ARG A 230 11.27 -9.65 15.72
N TYR A 231 10.17 -9.20 16.32
CA TYR A 231 10.14 -8.21 17.40
C TYR A 231 10.98 -8.69 18.58
N ASP A 232 11.85 -7.84 19.11
CA ASP A 232 12.75 -8.17 20.22
C ASP A 232 12.46 -7.36 21.48
N ILE A 233 12.09 -8.05 22.55
CA ILE A 233 11.63 -7.42 23.78
C ILE A 233 12.82 -6.78 24.51
N GLY A 234 12.71 -5.49 24.78
CA GLY A 234 13.71 -4.69 25.47
C GLY A 234 14.73 -3.99 24.56
N SER A 235 14.66 -4.19 23.24
CA SER A 235 15.49 -3.44 22.28
C SER A 235 15.05 -1.96 22.19
N GLU A 236 15.74 -1.14 21.40
CA GLU A 236 15.35 0.27 21.21
C GLU A 236 14.01 0.39 20.49
N ALA A 237 13.04 1.04 21.14
CA ALA A 237 11.72 1.32 20.59
C ALA A 237 11.56 2.76 20.08
N ASN A 238 12.49 3.66 20.41
CA ASN A 238 12.55 5.02 19.91
C ASN A 238 13.83 5.19 19.08
N CYS A 239 13.93 4.44 17.98
CA CYS A 239 15.12 4.40 17.13
C CYS A 239 15.12 5.49 16.05
N SER A 240 16.20 5.59 15.28
CA SER A 240 16.32 6.53 14.15
C SER A 240 15.93 5.92 12.80
N ASP A 241 15.82 4.59 12.72
CA ASP A 241 15.36 3.86 11.54
C ASP A 241 13.81 3.90 11.45
N TYR A 242 13.26 3.64 10.26
CA TYR A 242 11.79 3.56 10.05
C TYR A 242 11.13 2.52 10.95
N LEU A 243 11.72 1.31 11.05
CA LEU A 243 11.22 0.22 11.89
C LEU A 243 12.12 -0.03 13.11
N CYS A 244 11.58 0.22 14.31
CA CYS A 244 12.25 -0.02 15.58
C CYS A 244 11.95 -1.41 16.18
N CYS A 245 12.27 -1.60 17.47
CA CYS A 245 12.03 -2.84 18.21
C CYS A 245 12.75 -4.08 17.64
N ARG A 246 13.91 -3.86 17.01
CA ARG A 246 14.79 -4.91 16.49
C ARG A 246 16.06 -5.03 17.32
N PRO A 247 16.75 -6.18 17.28
CA PRO A 247 18.02 -6.36 17.99
C PRO A 247 19.13 -5.35 17.61
N TYR A 248 19.01 -4.75 16.42
CA TYR A 248 19.94 -3.76 15.87
C TYR A 248 19.41 -2.32 15.93
N SER A 249 18.19 -2.09 16.41
CA SER A 249 17.63 -0.74 16.51
C SER A 249 18.47 0.11 17.46
N VAL A 250 18.82 1.30 17.00
CA VAL A 250 19.56 2.31 17.76
C VAL A 250 18.98 3.69 17.47
N ASN A 251 19.15 4.60 18.42
CA ASN A 251 18.86 6.01 18.25
C ASN A 251 20.20 6.76 18.14
N ASP A 252 20.49 7.28 16.96
CA ASP A 252 21.76 7.93 16.67
C ASP A 252 21.90 9.27 17.41
N ASP A 253 20.82 10.04 17.52
CA ASP A 253 20.79 11.34 18.21
C ASP A 253 21.04 11.20 19.72
N LEU A 254 20.53 10.13 20.32
CA LEU A 254 20.69 9.81 21.74
C LEU A 254 21.91 8.91 22.01
N GLY A 255 22.58 8.43 20.96
CA GLY A 255 23.75 7.55 21.06
C GLY A 255 23.45 6.22 21.76
N THR A 256 22.29 5.62 21.50
CA THR A 256 21.90 4.36 22.14
C THR A 256 22.60 3.17 21.51
N THR A 257 22.54 2.03 22.19
CA THR A 257 23.11 0.76 21.69
C THR A 257 22.11 -0.35 21.94
N SER A 258 22.30 -1.52 21.31
CA SER A 258 21.46 -2.70 21.55
C SER A 258 21.41 -3.17 23.01
N ALA A 259 22.34 -2.73 23.86
CA ALA A 259 22.38 -3.03 25.29
C ALA A 259 21.87 -1.88 26.19
N ASN A 260 21.57 -0.71 25.63
CA ASN A 260 21.18 0.48 26.37
C ASN A 260 20.18 1.32 25.56
N ALA A 261 18.96 0.80 25.44
CA ALA A 261 17.85 1.49 24.80
C ALA A 261 17.40 2.72 25.60
N SER A 262 17.03 3.79 24.90
CA SER A 262 16.40 4.98 25.50
C SER A 262 14.98 4.67 25.97
N VAL A 263 14.22 3.98 25.11
CA VAL A 263 12.92 3.41 25.45
C VAL A 263 13.00 1.91 25.16
N PRO A 264 13.00 1.05 26.19
CA PRO A 264 12.98 -0.38 25.95
C PRO A 264 11.65 -0.80 25.32
N ALA A 265 11.73 -1.63 24.29
CA ALA A 265 10.59 -2.25 23.62
C ALA A 265 9.77 -3.10 24.60
N SER A 266 8.51 -2.71 24.82
CA SER A 266 7.58 -3.48 25.65
C SER A 266 7.23 -4.80 24.96
N ARG A 267 6.87 -5.83 25.74
CA ARG A 267 6.28 -7.06 25.18
C ARG A 267 5.05 -6.79 24.30
N PHE A 268 4.37 -5.68 24.56
CA PHE A 268 3.09 -5.32 23.96
C PHE A 268 3.21 -4.29 22.83
N GLY A 269 4.41 -3.89 22.42
CA GLY A 269 4.61 -2.97 21.30
C GLY A 269 4.95 -1.54 21.74
N TYR A 270 5.18 -0.66 20.77
CA TYR A 270 5.42 0.78 20.98
C TYR A 270 5.12 1.54 19.67
N LEU A 271 5.02 2.86 19.73
CA LEU A 271 4.57 3.73 18.63
C LEU A 271 5.37 3.59 17.31
N TYR A 272 6.65 3.22 17.37
CA TYR A 272 7.53 3.16 16.18
C TYR A 272 7.91 1.72 15.80
N CYS A 273 7.05 0.77 16.12
CA CYS A 273 7.32 -0.65 15.91
C CYS A 273 6.11 -1.33 15.28
N ASP A 274 6.35 -2.41 14.54
CA ASP A 274 5.26 -3.26 14.08
C ASP A 274 4.63 -4.07 15.22
N SER A 275 3.48 -4.72 14.92
CA SER A 275 2.67 -5.43 15.91
C SER A 275 3.40 -6.66 16.47
N PRO A 276 3.87 -6.66 17.73
CA PRO A 276 4.33 -7.91 18.32
C PRO A 276 3.17 -8.88 18.51
N PRO A 277 3.44 -10.20 18.56
CA PRO A 277 2.42 -11.23 18.70
C PRO A 277 1.37 -11.01 19.80
N ASP A 278 1.77 -10.53 20.98
CA ASP A 278 0.84 -10.23 22.09
C ASP A 278 -0.13 -9.08 21.74
N LEU A 279 0.35 -8.00 21.11
CA LEU A 279 -0.50 -6.88 20.69
C LEU A 279 -1.50 -7.35 19.63
N ALA A 280 -0.97 -8.00 18.59
CA ALA A 280 -1.76 -8.49 17.47
C ALA A 280 -2.89 -9.42 17.95
N LEU A 281 -2.58 -10.45 18.76
CA LEU A 281 -3.59 -11.34 19.34
C LEU A 281 -4.57 -10.64 20.28
N SER A 282 -4.12 -9.61 20.99
CA SER A 282 -4.99 -8.85 21.90
C SER A 282 -6.07 -8.07 21.18
N ALA A 283 -5.83 -7.66 19.93
CA ALA A 283 -6.83 -7.01 19.10
C ALA A 283 -8.11 -7.85 18.99
N PHE A 284 -7.99 -9.19 18.97
CA PHE A 284 -9.12 -10.12 18.95
C PHE A 284 -9.58 -10.58 20.34
N SER A 285 -8.62 -10.99 21.19
CA SER A 285 -8.96 -11.63 22.47
C SER A 285 -9.56 -10.66 23.50
N THR A 286 -9.42 -9.35 23.28
CA THR A 286 -10.05 -8.30 24.09
C THR A 286 -11.33 -7.73 23.49
N MET A 287 -11.69 -8.07 22.24
CA MET A 287 -12.90 -7.53 21.58
C MET A 287 -14.18 -7.76 22.40
N ASP A 288 -14.29 -8.92 23.05
CA ASP A 288 -15.44 -9.30 23.87
C ASP A 288 -15.66 -8.37 25.10
N GLN A 289 -14.72 -7.46 25.39
CA GLN A 289 -14.89 -6.39 26.37
C GLN A 289 -15.82 -5.27 25.87
N PHE A 290 -15.93 -5.10 24.55
CA PHE A 290 -16.65 -3.99 23.90
C PHE A 290 -17.84 -4.47 23.08
N VAL A 291 -17.63 -5.55 22.31
CA VAL A 291 -18.60 -6.07 21.34
C VAL A 291 -18.75 -7.56 21.53
N ASN A 292 -19.95 -8.11 21.31
CA ASN A 292 -20.09 -9.57 21.32
C ASN A 292 -19.54 -10.13 20.01
N ARG A 293 -18.34 -10.73 20.04
CA ARG A 293 -17.69 -11.23 18.81
C ARG A 293 -18.53 -12.27 18.07
N SER A 294 -19.39 -13.00 18.77
CA SER A 294 -20.30 -13.98 18.17
C SER A 294 -21.49 -13.38 17.40
N SER A 295 -21.77 -12.08 17.57
CA SER A 295 -22.81 -11.37 16.81
C SER A 295 -22.29 -10.67 15.56
N ILE A 296 -20.97 -10.64 15.35
CA ILE A 296 -20.33 -10.06 14.16
C ILE A 296 -20.73 -10.90 12.96
N ASN A 297 -21.32 -10.25 11.95
CA ASN A 297 -21.93 -10.94 10.82
C ASN A 297 -20.89 -11.38 9.78
N PHE A 298 -19.87 -10.54 9.57
CA PHE A 298 -18.68 -10.84 8.80
C PHE A 298 -17.59 -9.80 9.10
N THR A 299 -16.40 -10.02 8.57
CA THR A 299 -15.25 -9.10 8.68
C THR A 299 -14.73 -8.77 7.29
N ILE A 300 -14.35 -7.52 7.05
CA ILE A 300 -13.47 -7.15 5.94
C ILE A 300 -12.05 -6.95 6.50
N PHE A 301 -11.05 -7.43 5.76
CA PHE A 301 -9.64 -7.25 6.10
C PHE A 301 -8.93 -6.59 4.92
N THR A 302 -8.45 -5.37 5.09
CA THR A 302 -7.91 -4.55 3.99
C THR A 302 -6.42 -4.74 3.74
N GLY A 303 -5.84 -5.90 4.09
CA GLY A 303 -4.49 -6.29 3.68
C GLY A 303 -3.38 -5.81 4.64
N ASP A 304 -2.14 -6.04 4.21
CA ASP A 304 -0.90 -5.76 4.92
C ASP A 304 -0.67 -6.61 6.16
N ILE A 305 -0.07 -7.77 5.91
CA ILE A 305 0.22 -8.80 6.90
C ILE A 305 1.69 -8.78 7.31
N VAL A 306 2.59 -8.62 6.33
CA VAL A 306 4.05 -8.77 6.50
C VAL A 306 4.64 -7.54 7.18
N SER A 307 5.56 -7.72 8.13
CA SER A 307 6.25 -6.59 8.78
C SER A 307 7.11 -5.77 7.81
N HIS A 308 7.38 -4.52 8.17
CA HIS A 308 8.19 -3.56 7.40
C HIS A 308 9.71 -3.85 7.47
N ASP A 309 10.11 -5.13 7.43
CA ASP A 309 11.51 -5.51 7.24
C ASP A 309 11.96 -5.00 5.86
N ASN A 310 13.17 -4.47 5.78
CA ASN A 310 13.75 -4.08 4.49
C ASN A 310 13.75 -5.27 3.50
N ASP A 311 13.67 -4.99 2.19
CA ASP A 311 13.69 -6.02 1.13
C ASP A 311 14.89 -6.99 1.23
N ASP A 312 16.05 -6.52 1.70
CA ASP A 312 17.25 -7.35 1.89
C ASP A 312 17.18 -8.31 3.11
N GLN A 313 16.13 -8.18 3.92
CA GLN A 313 15.80 -8.99 5.09
C GLN A 313 14.55 -9.87 4.87
N LEU A 314 13.81 -9.62 3.79
CA LEU A 314 12.66 -10.40 3.35
C LEU A 314 13.07 -11.60 2.49
N SER A 315 12.21 -12.61 2.47
CA SER A 315 12.36 -13.78 1.61
C SER A 315 10.99 -14.37 1.32
N ARG A 316 10.87 -15.16 0.24
CA ARG A 316 9.57 -15.74 -0.12
C ARG A 316 9.03 -16.60 1.01
N ALA A 317 9.90 -17.36 1.68
CA ALA A 317 9.52 -18.18 2.81
C ALA A 317 8.99 -17.35 4.00
N TYR A 318 9.54 -16.15 4.22
CA TYR A 318 9.10 -15.25 5.29
C TYR A 318 7.70 -14.71 5.01
N VAL A 319 7.44 -14.19 3.80
CA VAL A 319 6.11 -13.74 3.38
C VAL A 319 5.09 -14.87 3.47
N GLU A 320 5.38 -16.05 2.91
CA GLU A 320 4.50 -17.22 2.98
C GLU A 320 4.21 -17.62 4.44
N TYR A 321 5.20 -17.49 5.33
CA TYR A 321 5.05 -17.78 6.76
C TYR A 321 4.08 -16.80 7.44
N GLU A 322 4.29 -15.49 7.27
CA GLU A 322 3.49 -14.43 7.90
C GLU A 322 2.03 -14.48 7.46
N GLU A 323 1.78 -14.60 6.15
CA GLU A 323 0.44 -14.77 5.58
C GLU A 323 -0.23 -16.03 6.14
N THR A 324 0.51 -17.15 6.17
CA THR A 324 -0.02 -18.41 6.68
C THR A 324 -0.44 -18.30 8.14
N VAL A 325 0.43 -17.79 9.01
CA VAL A 325 0.12 -17.70 10.46
C VAL A 325 -0.98 -16.69 10.75
N THR A 326 -1.07 -15.63 9.96
CA THR A 326 -2.09 -14.58 10.12
C THR A 326 -3.47 -15.11 9.80
N TYR A 327 -3.68 -15.72 8.62
CA TYR A 327 -5.00 -16.26 8.30
C TYR A 327 -5.41 -17.42 9.21
N GLN A 328 -4.48 -18.29 9.61
CA GLN A 328 -4.77 -19.32 10.63
C GLN A 328 -5.16 -18.71 11.98
N THR A 329 -4.52 -17.60 12.36
CA THR A 329 -4.85 -16.84 13.57
C THR A 329 -6.24 -16.23 13.46
N PHE A 330 -6.53 -15.55 12.36
CA PHE A 330 -7.85 -14.93 12.12
C PHE A 330 -8.95 -15.99 12.15
N LYS A 331 -8.73 -17.14 11.51
CA LYS A 331 -9.67 -18.27 11.55
C LYS A 331 -9.91 -18.76 12.97
N ALA A 332 -8.85 -18.94 13.76
CA ALA A 332 -8.95 -19.40 15.14
C ALA A 332 -9.69 -18.38 16.05
N GLN A 333 -9.51 -17.08 15.81
CA GLN A 333 -10.11 -16.01 16.59
C GLN A 333 -11.57 -15.72 16.20
N MET A 334 -11.89 -15.74 14.89
CA MET A 334 -13.21 -15.38 14.36
C MET A 334 -14.13 -16.60 14.14
N GLY A 335 -13.57 -17.82 14.19
CA GLY A 335 -14.31 -19.07 14.09
C GLY A 335 -15.02 -19.22 12.74
N ASN A 336 -16.35 -19.24 12.78
CA ASN A 336 -17.18 -19.42 11.58
C ASN A 336 -17.63 -18.10 10.93
N SER A 337 -17.34 -16.95 11.54
CA SER A 337 -17.59 -15.66 10.88
C SER A 337 -16.70 -15.56 9.64
N PRO A 338 -17.26 -15.30 8.45
CA PRO A 338 -16.45 -15.18 7.24
C PRO A 338 -15.62 -13.89 7.27
N ILE A 339 -14.41 -13.98 6.72
CA ILE A 339 -13.50 -12.86 6.56
C ILE A 339 -13.28 -12.66 5.07
N TYR A 340 -13.46 -11.43 4.59
CA TYR A 340 -13.28 -11.06 3.19
C TYR A 340 -12.04 -10.18 3.07
N PRO A 341 -10.89 -10.77 2.69
CA PRO A 341 -9.64 -10.06 2.60
C PRO A 341 -9.37 -9.45 1.23
N THR A 342 -8.43 -8.51 1.17
CA THR A 342 -7.69 -8.08 -0.01
C THR A 342 -6.19 -8.09 0.31
N LEU A 343 -5.35 -8.08 -0.72
CA LEU A 343 -3.90 -7.90 -0.57
C LEU A 343 -3.60 -6.43 -0.27
N GLY A 344 -2.59 -6.20 0.56
CA GLY A 344 -1.88 -4.92 0.67
C GLY A 344 -0.50 -4.95 0.02
N ASN A 345 0.20 -3.82 0.03
CA ASN A 345 1.49 -3.69 -0.66
C ASN A 345 2.60 -4.50 0.02
N HIS A 346 2.53 -4.75 1.32
CA HIS A 346 3.51 -5.62 2.00
C HIS A 346 3.25 -7.11 1.76
N ASP A 347 2.10 -7.49 1.19
CA ASP A 347 1.74 -8.87 0.86
C ASP A 347 2.35 -9.30 -0.50
N SER A 348 3.61 -8.98 -0.74
CA SER A 348 4.36 -9.37 -1.95
C SER A 348 5.87 -9.50 -1.68
N LEU A 349 6.59 -10.06 -2.65
CA LEU A 349 8.06 -10.05 -2.64
C LEU A 349 8.63 -9.91 -4.07
N PRO A 350 9.41 -8.85 -4.36
CA PRO A 350 9.68 -7.67 -3.52
C PRO A 350 8.41 -6.96 -3.04
N GLU A 351 8.53 -6.19 -1.96
CA GLU A 351 7.42 -5.41 -1.42
C GLU A 351 6.79 -4.51 -2.52
N ALA A 352 5.48 -4.26 -2.42
CA ALA A 352 4.63 -3.49 -3.33
C ALA A 352 4.51 -4.02 -4.77
N TRP A 353 5.39 -4.93 -5.20
CA TRP A 353 5.55 -5.23 -6.62
C TRP A 353 4.55 -6.27 -7.11
N ASN A 354 3.79 -5.87 -8.13
CA ASN A 354 2.87 -6.74 -8.84
C ASN A 354 2.99 -6.48 -10.35
N THR A 355 3.18 -7.53 -11.14
CA THR A 355 3.33 -7.39 -12.60
C THR A 355 2.05 -7.72 -13.35
N PRO A 356 1.58 -6.85 -14.28
CA PRO A 356 0.52 -7.21 -15.21
C PRO A 356 0.93 -8.43 -16.05
N ASN A 357 -0.03 -9.31 -16.37
CA ASN A 357 0.23 -10.48 -17.22
C ASN A 357 0.68 -10.09 -18.65
N SER A 358 0.48 -8.83 -19.04
CA SER A 358 0.92 -8.28 -20.33
C SER A 358 2.43 -7.97 -20.40
N ILE A 359 3.15 -7.91 -19.27
CA ILE A 359 4.59 -7.61 -19.24
C ILE A 359 5.42 -8.79 -19.78
N THR A 360 5.06 -10.03 -19.47
CA THR A 360 5.82 -11.22 -19.90
C THR A 360 4.93 -12.27 -20.56
N ASN A 361 5.49 -13.00 -21.54
CA ASN A 361 4.83 -14.17 -22.14
C ASN A 361 5.05 -15.46 -21.30
N GLN A 362 5.75 -15.34 -20.17
CA GLN A 362 5.99 -16.44 -19.22
C GLN A 362 4.95 -16.43 -18.09
N SER A 363 5.05 -17.39 -17.17
CA SER A 363 4.26 -17.37 -15.93
C SER A 363 4.57 -16.10 -15.14
N ASN A 364 3.52 -15.47 -14.62
CA ASN A 364 3.65 -14.32 -13.74
C ASN A 364 4.45 -14.71 -12.49
N ILE A 365 5.52 -13.96 -12.22
CA ILE A 365 6.46 -14.27 -11.13
C ILE A 365 5.85 -14.11 -9.74
N PHE A 366 4.72 -13.41 -9.61
CA PHE A 366 3.97 -13.22 -8.37
C PHE A 366 2.79 -14.19 -8.22
N SER A 367 2.55 -15.07 -9.21
CA SER A 367 1.44 -16.04 -9.15
C SER A 367 1.49 -16.96 -7.93
N TRP A 368 2.68 -17.23 -7.39
CA TRP A 368 2.81 -18.04 -6.19
C TRP A 368 2.02 -17.47 -5.01
N ASN A 369 1.97 -16.14 -4.88
CA ASN A 369 1.29 -15.54 -3.75
C ASN A 369 -0.23 -15.58 -3.92
N TYR A 370 -0.71 -15.22 -5.11
CA TYR A 370 -2.14 -15.31 -5.42
C TYR A 370 -2.67 -16.75 -5.26
N GLU A 371 -1.88 -17.75 -5.63
CA GLU A 371 -2.18 -19.16 -5.42
C GLU A 371 -2.23 -19.54 -3.94
N LEU A 372 -1.27 -19.08 -3.13
CA LEU A 372 -1.26 -19.30 -1.68
C LEU A 372 -2.52 -18.71 -1.03
N LEU A 373 -2.70 -17.40 -1.17
CA LEU A 373 -3.78 -16.65 -0.53
C LEU A 373 -5.16 -17.19 -0.91
N SER A 374 -5.42 -17.35 -2.21
CA SER A 374 -6.72 -17.87 -2.68
C SER A 374 -7.01 -19.28 -2.19
N SER A 375 -5.99 -20.14 -2.05
CA SER A 375 -6.15 -21.48 -1.50
C SER A 375 -6.51 -21.47 -0.01
N MET A 376 -5.96 -20.53 0.76
CA MET A 376 -6.30 -20.34 2.17
C MET A 376 -7.73 -19.83 2.34
N TRP A 377 -8.10 -18.83 1.55
CA TRP A 377 -9.46 -18.27 1.57
C TRP A 377 -10.52 -19.32 1.14
N GLU A 378 -10.19 -20.20 0.20
CA GLU A 378 -11.04 -21.36 -0.16
C GLU A 378 -11.13 -22.35 1.01
N ALA A 379 -9.99 -22.72 1.61
CA ALA A 379 -9.90 -23.74 2.65
C ALA A 379 -10.74 -23.38 3.90
N ASP A 380 -10.78 -22.10 4.25
CA ASP A 380 -11.58 -21.59 5.38
C ASP A 380 -13.04 -21.30 5.05
N GLY A 381 -13.44 -21.50 3.79
CA GLY A 381 -14.81 -21.36 3.31
C GLY A 381 -15.26 -19.91 3.14
N TRP A 382 -14.33 -18.95 3.09
CA TRP A 382 -14.64 -17.53 2.91
C TRP A 382 -15.02 -17.20 1.47
N ILE A 383 -14.41 -17.89 0.51
CA ILE A 383 -14.75 -17.80 -0.91
C ILE A 383 -15.00 -19.19 -1.51
N SER A 384 -15.74 -19.23 -2.61
CA SER A 384 -15.98 -20.48 -3.33
C SER A 384 -14.72 -20.95 -4.06
N LYS A 385 -14.64 -22.26 -4.34
CA LYS A 385 -13.59 -22.82 -5.19
C LYS A 385 -13.43 -22.13 -6.53
N THR A 386 -14.54 -21.78 -7.19
CA THR A 386 -14.50 -21.08 -8.49
C THR A 386 -13.96 -19.65 -8.32
N THR A 387 -14.32 -18.98 -7.24
CA THR A 387 -13.80 -17.66 -6.89
C THR A 387 -12.30 -17.70 -6.60
N ALA A 388 -11.83 -18.71 -5.85
CA ALA A 388 -10.40 -18.89 -5.55
C ALA A 388 -9.57 -19.16 -6.82
N GLN A 389 -10.07 -20.02 -7.73
CA GLN A 389 -9.42 -20.26 -9.02
C GLN A 389 -9.30 -18.99 -9.88
N TYR A 390 -10.29 -18.11 -9.81
CA TYR A 390 -10.21 -16.81 -10.47
C TYR A 390 -9.14 -15.93 -9.82
N ALA A 391 -9.18 -15.76 -8.49
CA ALA A 391 -8.21 -14.97 -7.73
C ALA A 391 -6.76 -15.40 -7.99
N ALA A 392 -6.46 -16.70 -7.99
CA ALA A 392 -5.14 -17.25 -8.26
C ALA A 392 -4.53 -16.80 -9.62
N THR A 393 -5.38 -16.49 -10.60
CA THR A 393 -4.97 -16.12 -11.96
C THR A 393 -5.20 -14.65 -12.31
N HIS A 394 -5.90 -13.91 -11.44
CA HIS A 394 -6.27 -12.50 -11.62
C HIS A 394 -5.83 -11.68 -10.41
N TYR A 395 -4.56 -11.86 -10.04
CA TYR A 395 -3.85 -10.99 -9.10
C TYR A 395 -4.43 -10.95 -7.68
N GLY A 396 -5.05 -12.03 -7.23
CA GLY A 396 -5.73 -12.09 -5.94
C GLY A 396 -7.11 -11.41 -5.91
N ALA A 397 -7.54 -10.77 -7.00
CA ALA A 397 -8.84 -10.11 -7.07
C ALA A 397 -10.00 -11.11 -7.21
N TYR A 398 -11.14 -10.79 -6.61
CA TYR A 398 -12.31 -11.65 -6.65
C TYR A 398 -13.62 -10.90 -6.41
N ALA A 399 -14.73 -11.54 -6.77
CA ALA A 399 -16.07 -11.14 -6.37
C ALA A 399 -16.79 -12.32 -5.68
N THR A 400 -17.46 -12.04 -4.56
CA THR A 400 -18.22 -13.06 -3.81
C THR A 400 -19.46 -12.46 -3.16
N THR A 401 -20.55 -13.22 -3.11
CA THR A 401 -21.79 -12.79 -2.47
C THR A 401 -21.87 -13.36 -1.05
N THR A 402 -22.05 -12.47 -0.08
CA THR A 402 -22.28 -12.83 1.33
C THR A 402 -23.61 -13.55 1.53
N SER A 403 -23.79 -14.19 2.70
CA SER A 403 -25.08 -14.78 3.07
C SER A 403 -26.25 -13.79 3.17
N PHE A 404 -25.95 -12.48 3.18
CA PHE A 404 -26.95 -11.40 3.23
C PHE A 404 -27.32 -10.88 1.83
N GLY A 405 -26.65 -11.33 0.77
CA GLY A 405 -26.91 -10.88 -0.60
C GLY A 405 -26.10 -9.66 -1.04
N LEU A 406 -25.23 -9.11 -0.18
CA LEU A 406 -24.21 -8.12 -0.55
C LEU A 406 -23.11 -8.79 -1.39
N ASN A 407 -22.74 -8.19 -2.51
CA ASN A 407 -21.56 -8.61 -3.29
C ASN A 407 -20.32 -7.84 -2.80
N ILE A 408 -19.26 -8.55 -2.45
CA ILE A 408 -17.97 -7.98 -2.10
C ILE A 408 -17.05 -8.16 -3.31
N ILE A 409 -16.48 -7.07 -3.79
CA ILE A 409 -15.49 -7.07 -4.86
C ILE A 409 -14.16 -6.61 -4.25
N SER A 410 -13.20 -7.53 -4.22
CA SER A 410 -11.83 -7.30 -3.79
C SER A 410 -10.95 -7.02 -5.01
N ILE A 411 -10.23 -5.90 -4.99
CA ILE A 411 -9.31 -5.50 -6.07
C ILE A 411 -7.89 -5.33 -5.52
N ASN A 412 -6.91 -5.79 -6.30
CA ASN A 412 -5.50 -5.53 -5.99
C ASN A 412 -5.14 -4.10 -6.43
N THR A 413 -4.94 -3.25 -5.43
CA THR A 413 -4.68 -1.81 -5.58
C THR A 413 -3.22 -1.49 -5.85
N ASP A 414 -2.31 -2.47 -5.75
CA ASP A 414 -0.89 -2.27 -6.09
C ASP A 414 -0.70 -1.93 -7.57
N PHE A 415 -1.71 -2.18 -8.42
CA PHE A 415 -1.71 -1.75 -9.82
C PHE A 415 -1.97 -0.26 -10.04
N TRP A 416 -2.13 0.53 -8.98
CA TRP A 416 -2.02 1.99 -9.05
C TRP A 416 -1.01 2.58 -8.08
N TYR A 417 -0.44 1.79 -7.16
CA TYR A 417 0.50 2.27 -6.15
C TYR A 417 1.80 2.77 -6.79
N THR A 418 2.38 3.86 -6.27
CA THR A 418 3.63 4.43 -6.78
C THR A 418 4.81 3.49 -6.60
N ASP A 419 4.87 2.71 -5.53
CA ASP A 419 6.08 1.92 -5.23
C ASP A 419 6.15 0.63 -6.06
N ASN A 420 5.03 0.25 -6.68
CA ASN A 420 5.03 -0.78 -7.70
C ASN A 420 5.61 -0.25 -9.02
N ILE A 421 6.91 -0.51 -9.21
CA ILE A 421 7.66 -0.06 -10.39
C ILE A 421 7.03 -0.47 -11.73
N PHE A 422 6.23 -1.54 -11.77
CA PHE A 422 5.60 -2.03 -12.99
C PHE A 422 4.44 -1.15 -13.45
N ASN A 423 3.97 -0.22 -12.62
CA ASN A 423 2.96 0.77 -13.00
C ASN A 423 3.52 1.88 -13.90
N TYR A 424 4.85 2.02 -14.00
CA TYR A 424 5.51 2.99 -14.89
C TYR A 424 5.60 2.51 -16.35
N TYR A 425 5.03 1.35 -16.67
CA TYR A 425 4.89 0.85 -18.04
C TYR A 425 3.56 1.29 -18.65
N ASN A 426 3.60 1.88 -19.85
CA ASN A 426 2.44 2.35 -20.60
C ASN A 426 1.52 3.25 -19.76
N MET A 427 2.07 4.34 -19.21
CA MET A 427 1.35 5.22 -18.29
C MET A 427 0.15 5.95 -18.92
N THR A 428 0.06 5.99 -20.25
CA THR A 428 -1.11 6.50 -20.97
C THR A 428 -2.34 5.56 -20.95
N ASN A 429 -2.16 4.31 -20.54
CA ASN A 429 -3.27 3.38 -20.30
C ASN A 429 -3.61 3.37 -18.81
N PRO A 430 -4.83 3.74 -18.40
CA PRO A 430 -5.19 3.78 -16.98
C PRO A 430 -5.46 2.39 -16.38
N ASP A 431 -5.43 1.30 -17.16
CA ASP A 431 -5.74 -0.04 -16.69
C ASP A 431 -4.85 -1.10 -17.39
N ASN A 432 -3.55 -1.11 -17.09
CA ASN A 432 -2.61 -2.05 -17.70
C ASN A 432 -2.80 -3.50 -17.24
N SER A 433 -3.33 -3.72 -16.03
CA SER A 433 -3.63 -5.04 -15.47
C SER A 433 -5.00 -5.56 -15.87
N GLY A 434 -5.96 -4.68 -16.19
CA GLY A 434 -7.36 -5.04 -16.41
C GLY A 434 -8.19 -5.09 -15.13
N ILE A 435 -7.63 -4.70 -13.98
CA ILE A 435 -8.29 -4.77 -12.67
C ILE A 435 -9.47 -3.80 -12.58
N LEU A 436 -9.38 -2.63 -13.21
CA LEU A 436 -10.46 -1.64 -13.21
C LEU A 436 -11.57 -2.03 -14.19
N THR A 437 -11.21 -2.67 -15.30
CA THR A 437 -12.16 -3.29 -16.22
C THR A 437 -12.92 -4.42 -15.52
N PHE A 438 -12.23 -5.29 -14.78
CA PHE A 438 -12.85 -6.32 -13.94
C PHE A 438 -13.85 -5.72 -12.94
N LEU A 439 -13.46 -4.66 -12.22
CA LEU A 439 -14.35 -3.96 -11.29
C LEU A 439 -15.60 -3.42 -11.99
N ALA A 440 -15.43 -2.72 -13.13
CA ALA A 440 -16.55 -2.16 -13.88
C ALA A 440 -17.53 -3.25 -14.38
N ASP A 441 -17.00 -4.38 -14.83
CA ASP A 441 -17.80 -5.53 -15.29
C ASP A 441 -18.59 -6.17 -14.13
N GLU A 442 -17.97 -6.38 -12.97
CA GLU A 442 -18.66 -6.94 -11.79
C GLU A 442 -19.71 -5.97 -11.21
N LEU A 443 -19.44 -4.67 -11.25
CA LEU A 443 -20.43 -3.64 -10.89
C LEU A 443 -21.60 -3.62 -11.87
N GLN A 444 -21.35 -3.77 -13.17
CA GLN A 444 -22.43 -3.85 -14.16
C GLN A 444 -23.29 -5.11 -13.96
N LYS A 445 -22.68 -6.27 -13.72
CA LYS A 445 -23.41 -7.52 -13.39
C LYS A 445 -24.28 -7.32 -12.15
N SER A 446 -23.73 -6.69 -11.12
CA SER A 446 -24.46 -6.39 -9.87
C SER A 446 -25.63 -5.42 -10.11
N GLU A 447 -25.43 -4.36 -10.91
CA GLU A 447 -26.48 -3.42 -11.31
C GLU A 447 -27.61 -4.11 -12.08
N ASP A 448 -27.27 -5.02 -13.00
CA ASP A 448 -28.24 -5.78 -13.81
C ASP A 448 -29.10 -6.71 -12.92
N MET A 449 -28.56 -7.16 -11.79
CA MET A 449 -29.25 -8.00 -10.79
C MET A 449 -29.89 -7.23 -9.63
N ASN A 450 -29.82 -5.90 -9.60
CA ASN A 450 -30.24 -5.06 -8.45
C ASN A 450 -29.51 -5.41 -7.14
N GLN A 451 -28.26 -5.84 -7.23
CA GLN A 451 -27.43 -6.21 -6.09
C GLN A 451 -26.61 -5.01 -5.59
N ARG A 452 -26.48 -4.87 -4.28
CA ARG A 452 -25.58 -3.87 -3.67
C ARG A 452 -24.16 -4.42 -3.59
N VAL A 453 -23.20 -3.51 -3.67
CA VAL A 453 -21.77 -3.85 -3.75
C VAL A 453 -20.96 -3.10 -2.70
N TRP A 454 -20.04 -3.83 -2.06
CA TRP A 454 -18.89 -3.25 -1.38
C TRP A 454 -17.64 -3.48 -2.20
N ILE A 455 -16.83 -2.44 -2.33
CA ILE A 455 -15.48 -2.53 -2.91
C ILE A 455 -14.49 -2.53 -1.77
N ILE A 456 -13.58 -3.50 -1.74
CA ILE A 456 -12.45 -3.53 -0.82
C ILE A 456 -11.14 -3.50 -1.62
N GLY A 457 -10.19 -2.71 -1.14
CA GLY A 457 -8.82 -2.61 -1.64
C GLY A 457 -7.91 -2.20 -0.49
N HIS A 458 -6.63 -1.98 -0.75
CA HIS A 458 -5.68 -1.58 0.29
C HIS A 458 -5.24 -0.14 0.11
N VAL A 459 -4.37 0.14 -0.87
CA VAL A 459 -3.86 1.48 -1.20
C VAL A 459 -5.00 2.36 -1.67
N LEU A 460 -5.25 3.45 -0.95
CA LEU A 460 -6.28 4.44 -1.26
C LEU A 460 -5.97 5.23 -2.56
N PRO A 461 -6.98 5.55 -3.38
CA PRO A 461 -6.76 6.24 -4.67
C PRO A 461 -6.54 7.76 -4.58
N GLY A 462 -6.67 8.39 -3.42
CA GLY A 462 -6.76 9.85 -3.29
C GLY A 462 -6.18 10.40 -1.99
N TYR A 463 -6.97 11.17 -1.27
CA TYR A 463 -6.56 11.92 -0.08
C TYR A 463 -5.55 13.01 -0.44
N ASP A 464 -4.28 12.87 -0.05
CA ASP A 464 -3.19 13.75 -0.49
C ASP A 464 -2.70 13.44 -1.92
N GLY A 465 -3.03 12.26 -2.43
CA GLY A 465 -2.68 11.78 -3.75
C GLY A 465 -1.26 11.24 -3.90
N SER A 466 -0.46 11.20 -2.83
CA SER A 466 0.96 10.79 -2.89
C SER A 466 1.12 9.30 -3.20
N ASN A 467 0.22 8.46 -2.69
CA ASN A 467 0.29 7.01 -2.77
C ASN A 467 0.01 6.45 -4.17
N ALA A 468 -0.89 7.06 -4.94
CA ALA A 468 -1.44 6.43 -6.15
C ALA A 468 -1.18 7.24 -7.43
N LEU A 469 -0.99 6.53 -8.55
CA LEU A 469 -0.84 7.17 -9.84
C LEU A 469 -2.14 7.87 -10.28
N PRO A 470 -2.07 9.08 -10.88
CA PRO A 470 -3.24 9.84 -11.30
C PRO A 470 -4.15 9.15 -12.32
N ASN A 471 -3.59 8.40 -13.28
CA ASN A 471 -4.38 7.87 -14.41
C ASN A 471 -5.30 6.69 -14.01
N PRO A 472 -4.82 5.65 -13.30
CA PRO A 472 -5.70 4.61 -12.79
C PRO A 472 -6.77 5.14 -11.84
N THR A 473 -6.40 6.06 -10.94
CA THR A 473 -7.34 6.64 -9.96
C THR A 473 -8.39 7.53 -10.61
N ALA A 474 -8.08 8.21 -11.73
CA ALA A 474 -9.06 8.91 -12.55
C ALA A 474 -10.11 7.97 -13.19
N LEU A 475 -9.69 6.78 -13.66
CA LEU A 475 -10.63 5.77 -14.15
C LEU A 475 -11.46 5.20 -13.00
N PHE A 476 -10.84 4.85 -11.87
CA PHE A 476 -11.55 4.37 -10.68
C PHE A 476 -12.62 5.36 -10.21
N TYR A 477 -12.28 6.66 -10.11
CA TYR A 477 -13.24 7.71 -9.76
C TYR A 477 -14.44 7.73 -10.73
N SER A 478 -14.18 7.59 -12.03
CA SER A 478 -15.24 7.55 -13.05
C SER A 478 -16.16 6.33 -12.89
N ILE A 479 -15.59 5.17 -12.53
CA ILE A 479 -16.34 3.94 -12.21
C ILE A 479 -17.21 4.18 -10.95
N VAL A 480 -16.63 4.71 -9.87
CA VAL A 480 -17.35 5.01 -8.62
C VAL A 480 -18.50 5.97 -8.90
N ARG A 481 -18.24 7.08 -9.60
CA ARG A 481 -19.25 8.07 -10.00
C ARG A 481 -20.39 7.45 -10.81
N ARG A 482 -20.07 6.51 -11.70
CA ARG A 482 -21.05 5.83 -12.57
C ARG A 482 -22.00 4.94 -11.78
N PHE A 483 -21.49 4.12 -10.86
CA PHE A 483 -22.28 3.10 -10.17
C PHE A 483 -22.82 3.53 -8.80
N SER A 484 -22.38 4.69 -8.30
CA SER A 484 -22.91 5.29 -7.06
C SER A 484 -24.18 6.12 -7.28
N PRO A 485 -25.06 6.27 -6.27
CA PRO A 485 -25.07 5.54 -5.01
C PRO A 485 -25.92 4.25 -5.08
N SER A 486 -26.51 3.94 -6.24
CA SER A 486 -27.52 2.89 -6.38
C SER A 486 -26.94 1.48 -6.23
N THR A 487 -25.78 1.22 -6.83
CA THR A 487 -25.13 -0.10 -6.81
C THR A 487 -24.06 -0.16 -5.73
N ILE A 488 -23.11 0.77 -5.72
CA ILE A 488 -22.06 0.83 -4.70
C ILE A 488 -22.66 1.33 -3.38
N ALA A 489 -22.53 0.53 -2.33
CA ALA A 489 -23.02 0.82 -0.98
C ALA A 489 -21.92 1.23 0.01
N GLY A 490 -20.66 0.82 -0.25
CA GLY A 490 -19.50 1.14 0.55
C GLY A 490 -18.20 0.85 -0.20
N ILE A 491 -17.14 1.57 0.17
CA ILE A 491 -15.79 1.43 -0.37
C ILE A 491 -14.85 1.46 0.83
N PHE A 492 -13.92 0.51 0.92
CA PHE A 492 -13.05 0.34 2.08
C PHE A 492 -11.59 0.11 1.67
N PHE A 493 -10.69 0.83 2.32
CA PHE A 493 -9.24 0.82 2.12
C PHE A 493 -8.48 0.73 3.46
N GLY A 494 -7.15 0.70 3.42
CA GLY A 494 -6.22 0.70 4.55
C GLY A 494 -4.99 1.56 4.25
N HIS A 495 -3.79 1.02 4.45
CA HIS A 495 -2.50 1.52 3.96
C HIS A 495 -1.91 2.71 4.71
N THR A 496 -2.70 3.77 4.95
CA THR A 496 -2.16 4.99 5.60
C THR A 496 -1.98 4.82 7.11
N HIS A 497 -2.45 3.70 7.67
CA HIS A 497 -2.48 3.38 9.10
C HIS A 497 -3.39 4.28 9.95
N GLU A 498 -4.00 5.30 9.35
CA GLU A 498 -4.81 6.32 9.98
C GLU A 498 -6.32 6.07 9.78
N ASP A 499 -7.15 6.59 10.68
CA ASP A 499 -8.62 6.57 10.56
C ASP A 499 -9.06 7.73 9.65
N GLN A 500 -9.16 7.46 8.35
CA GLN A 500 -9.44 8.48 7.33
C GLN A 500 -10.69 8.16 6.50
N LEU A 501 -11.16 9.15 5.74
CA LEU A 501 -12.18 8.95 4.72
C LEU A 501 -11.99 9.87 3.51
N MET A 502 -12.60 9.47 2.38
CA MET A 502 -12.63 10.27 1.15
C MET A 502 -14.03 10.35 0.55
N ILE A 503 -14.41 11.53 0.08
CA ILE A 503 -15.72 11.78 -0.55
C ILE A 503 -15.58 11.79 -2.06
N TYR A 504 -16.50 11.10 -2.74
CA TYR A 504 -16.67 11.15 -4.19
C TYR A 504 -17.86 12.03 -4.55
N TYR A 505 -17.69 12.83 -5.60
CA TYR A 505 -18.66 13.80 -6.11
C TYR A 505 -18.94 13.56 -7.60
N ASP A 506 -20.04 14.15 -8.11
CA ASP A 506 -20.27 14.20 -9.56
C ASP A 506 -19.29 15.16 -10.24
N TYR A 507 -19.23 15.11 -11.57
CA TYR A 507 -18.45 16.02 -12.39
C TYR A 507 -19.27 17.23 -12.83
N LEU A 508 -18.59 18.36 -13.01
CA LEU A 508 -19.18 19.55 -13.61
C LEU A 508 -19.66 19.26 -15.04
N PHE A 509 -20.69 19.98 -15.49
CA PHE A 509 -21.23 19.83 -16.85
C PHE A 509 -20.16 19.99 -17.95
N ASN A 510 -19.21 20.91 -17.76
CA ASN A 510 -18.12 21.19 -18.70
C ASN A 510 -16.95 20.19 -18.62
N SER A 511 -17.04 19.15 -17.79
CA SER A 511 -16.04 18.06 -17.74
C SER A 511 -15.98 17.23 -19.02
N THR A 512 -17.03 17.27 -19.86
CA THR A 512 -17.11 16.48 -21.10
C THR A 512 -16.35 17.18 -22.24
N ILE A 513 -15.25 16.59 -22.69
CA ILE A 513 -14.34 17.16 -23.71
C ILE A 513 -14.90 16.94 -25.13
N SER A 514 -15.39 15.73 -25.41
CA SER A 514 -16.04 15.41 -26.67
C SER A 514 -17.24 14.50 -26.44
N ASN A 515 -18.35 14.82 -27.11
CA ASN A 515 -19.59 14.04 -27.10
C ASN A 515 -20.07 13.78 -28.53
N ASN A 516 -19.23 13.13 -29.32
CA ASN A 516 -19.65 12.43 -30.52
C ASN A 516 -20.31 11.12 -30.06
N SER A 517 -21.38 10.69 -30.74
CA SER A 517 -22.29 9.59 -30.34
C SER A 517 -21.65 8.22 -30.03
N SER A 518 -20.32 8.11 -30.17
CA SER A 518 -19.54 6.88 -30.05
C SER A 518 -18.57 6.86 -28.86
N SER A 519 -18.31 8.00 -28.19
CA SER A 519 -17.36 8.07 -27.07
C SER A 519 -17.63 9.28 -26.17
N ILE A 520 -17.72 9.04 -24.86
CA ILE A 520 -17.79 10.06 -23.82
C ILE A 520 -16.39 10.20 -23.22
N ILE A 521 -15.71 11.32 -23.50
CA ILE A 521 -14.38 11.64 -22.96
C ILE A 521 -14.49 12.71 -21.89
N ARG A 522 -13.92 12.45 -20.71
CA ARG A 522 -14.09 13.28 -19.50
C ARG A 522 -12.76 13.76 -18.93
N ASN A 523 -12.71 15.04 -18.58
CA ASN A 523 -11.72 15.55 -17.64
C ASN A 523 -12.21 15.29 -16.21
N THR A 524 -11.55 14.36 -15.52
CA THR A 524 -11.93 13.89 -14.18
C THR A 524 -11.54 14.86 -13.06
N THR A 525 -10.77 15.90 -13.36
CA THR A 525 -10.39 16.95 -12.39
C THR A 525 -11.47 18.03 -12.22
N LEU A 526 -12.48 18.08 -13.11
CA LEU A 526 -13.57 19.06 -13.06
C LEU A 526 -14.74 18.51 -12.25
N VAL A 527 -14.60 18.54 -10.92
CA VAL A 527 -15.54 17.99 -9.94
C VAL A 527 -16.56 19.03 -9.47
N ASP A 528 -17.82 18.61 -9.31
CA ASP A 528 -18.91 19.40 -8.73
C ASP A 528 -19.08 19.06 -7.25
N TYR A 529 -18.39 19.81 -6.38
CA TYR A 529 -18.43 19.62 -4.93
C TYR A 529 -19.83 19.85 -4.31
N SER A 530 -20.81 20.36 -5.05
CA SER A 530 -22.20 20.46 -4.60
C SER A 530 -23.01 19.17 -4.75
N GLN A 531 -22.42 18.14 -5.39
CA GLN A 531 -23.08 16.87 -5.71
C GLN A 531 -22.31 15.68 -5.11
N PRO A 532 -22.27 15.51 -3.78
CA PRO A 532 -21.65 14.33 -3.17
C PRO A 532 -22.41 13.06 -3.54
N LEU A 533 -21.68 11.99 -3.88
CA LEU A 533 -22.22 10.72 -4.38
C LEU A 533 -21.94 9.54 -3.46
N ASN A 534 -20.72 9.45 -2.92
CA ASN A 534 -20.30 8.30 -2.11
C ASN A 534 -19.13 8.66 -1.18
N VAL A 535 -18.77 7.72 -0.31
CA VAL A 535 -17.63 7.83 0.61
C VAL A 535 -16.83 6.53 0.59
N ALA A 536 -15.51 6.65 0.69
CA ALA A 536 -14.61 5.56 1.03
C ALA A 536 -14.09 5.73 2.45
N TYR A 537 -14.04 4.64 3.20
CA TYR A 537 -13.49 4.59 4.55
C TYR A 537 -12.11 3.93 4.50
N ILE A 538 -11.12 4.58 5.08
CA ILE A 538 -9.78 4.03 5.25
C ILE A 538 -9.71 3.55 6.69
N GLY A 539 -9.56 2.24 6.87
CA GLY A 539 -9.52 1.65 8.20
C GLY A 539 -8.18 1.92 8.86
N PRO A 540 -8.15 2.28 10.16
CA PRO A 540 -6.90 2.44 10.86
C PRO A 540 -6.18 1.09 11.03
N SER A 541 -4.87 1.17 11.21
CA SER A 541 -4.02 -0.01 11.41
C SER A 541 -4.11 -0.61 12.80
N ILE A 542 -3.89 -1.92 12.89
CA ILE A 542 -3.54 -2.61 14.14
C ILE A 542 -2.07 -2.34 14.49
N THR A 543 -1.18 -2.25 13.48
CA THR A 543 0.19 -1.81 13.72
C THR A 543 0.24 -0.37 14.24
N PRO A 544 1.06 -0.05 15.24
CA PRO A 544 1.19 1.33 15.70
C PRO A 544 2.22 2.14 14.89
N LEU A 545 3.07 1.48 14.10
CA LEU A 545 3.96 2.16 13.17
C LEU A 545 3.14 3.09 12.24
N THR A 546 3.52 4.34 11.96
CA THR A 546 4.76 5.08 12.26
C THR A 546 4.59 6.14 13.37
N GLY A 547 3.80 5.86 14.40
CA GLY A 547 3.49 6.84 15.45
C GLY A 547 2.02 6.90 15.82
N ASN A 548 1.23 5.97 15.32
CA ASN A 548 -0.18 5.82 15.63
C ASN A 548 -0.38 4.89 16.83
N ASN A 549 -1.54 5.00 17.49
CA ASN A 549 -1.94 3.91 18.38
C ASN A 549 -2.42 2.71 17.55
N ALA A 550 -2.46 1.52 18.16
CA ALA A 550 -3.07 0.35 17.52
C ALA A 550 -4.61 0.52 17.53
N GLY A 551 -5.32 0.17 16.46
CA GLY A 551 -6.77 0.36 16.38
C GLY A 551 -7.52 -0.64 15.50
N TRP A 552 -8.85 -0.67 15.67
CA TRP A 552 -9.79 -1.39 14.80
C TRP A 552 -11.18 -0.76 14.85
N VAL A 553 -12.01 -1.04 13.84
CA VAL A 553 -13.32 -0.40 13.66
C VAL A 553 -14.46 -1.43 13.65
N LEU A 554 -15.52 -1.13 14.40
CA LEU A 554 -16.84 -1.75 14.25
C LEU A 554 -17.73 -0.88 13.36
N LEU A 555 -18.18 -1.42 12.24
CA LEU A 555 -19.15 -0.81 11.35
C LEU A 555 -20.56 -1.31 11.66
N GLN A 556 -21.49 -0.38 11.83
CA GLN A 556 -22.91 -0.68 11.91
C GLN A 556 -23.55 -0.37 10.55
N ILE A 557 -24.15 -1.38 9.95
CA ILE A 557 -24.56 -1.37 8.54
C ILE A 557 -26.05 -1.60 8.44
N ASP A 558 -26.78 -0.85 7.60
CA ASP A 558 -28.18 -1.16 7.33
C ASP A 558 -28.31 -2.52 6.61
N ALA A 559 -29.16 -3.40 7.13
CA ALA A 559 -29.26 -4.80 6.72
C ALA A 559 -29.79 -5.02 5.29
N VAL A 560 -30.33 -3.98 4.63
CA VAL A 560 -30.87 -4.07 3.27
C VAL A 560 -30.08 -3.21 2.29
N THR A 561 -29.74 -1.98 2.67
CA THR A 561 -29.00 -1.08 1.79
C THR A 561 -27.51 -1.35 1.82
N PHE A 562 -27.00 -1.99 2.87
CA PHE A 562 -25.58 -2.18 3.14
C PHE A 562 -24.78 -0.88 3.23
N SER A 563 -25.46 0.24 3.48
CA SER A 563 -24.78 1.50 3.77
C SER A 563 -24.33 1.54 5.22
N VAL A 564 -23.15 2.12 5.46
CA VAL A 564 -22.67 2.43 6.81
C VAL A 564 -23.65 3.43 7.43
N VAL A 565 -24.22 3.09 8.58
CA VAL A 565 -25.10 3.98 9.36
C VAL A 565 -24.42 4.48 10.62
N ASN A 566 -23.37 3.82 11.10
CA ASN A 566 -22.50 4.31 12.16
C ASN A 566 -21.17 3.54 12.15
N SER A 567 -20.16 4.07 12.82
CA SER A 567 -18.92 3.36 13.12
C SER A 567 -18.41 3.70 14.53
N GLN A 568 -17.68 2.76 15.12
CA GLN A 568 -17.04 2.90 16.42
C GLN A 568 -15.60 2.44 16.32
N THR A 569 -14.67 3.29 16.76
CA THR A 569 -13.24 3.01 16.74
C THR A 569 -12.76 2.67 18.15
N TYR A 570 -11.88 1.67 18.23
CA TYR A 570 -11.27 1.19 19.46
C TYR A 570 -9.76 1.20 19.28
N PHE A 571 -9.04 1.56 20.34
CA PHE A 571 -7.61 1.75 20.27
C PHE A 571 -6.88 1.23 21.51
N ALA A 572 -5.59 0.95 21.37
CA ALA A 572 -4.69 0.67 22.48
C ALA A 572 -3.62 1.78 22.55
N ASN A 573 -3.55 2.50 23.68
CA ASN A 573 -2.63 3.62 23.84
C ASN A 573 -1.18 3.13 24.00
N MET A 574 -0.44 3.11 22.90
CA MET A 574 0.88 2.50 22.82
C MET A 574 1.96 3.26 23.57
N SER A 575 1.74 4.55 23.87
CA SER A 575 2.63 5.33 24.73
C SER A 575 2.69 4.79 26.17
N GLU A 576 1.66 4.04 26.60
CA GLU A 576 1.57 3.45 27.94
C GLU A 576 2.02 1.99 28.01
N SER A 577 2.43 1.40 26.88
CA SER A 577 2.66 -0.05 26.74
C SER A 577 3.71 -0.61 27.71
N ASN A 578 4.69 0.20 28.13
CA ASN A 578 5.72 -0.17 29.11
C ASN A 578 5.19 -0.31 30.55
N SER A 579 4.01 0.26 30.84
CA SER A 579 3.35 0.14 32.14
C SER A 579 2.39 -1.06 32.22
N TRP A 580 2.09 -1.68 31.10
CA TRP A 580 1.11 -2.75 31.01
C TRP A 580 1.62 -4.06 31.60
N SER A 581 0.69 -4.85 32.13
CA SER A 581 0.91 -6.27 32.45
C SER A 581 0.16 -7.21 31.49
N THR A 582 -0.79 -6.65 30.74
CA THR A 582 -1.54 -7.25 29.63
C THR A 582 -1.96 -6.10 28.70
N PRO A 583 -2.15 -6.31 27.38
CA PRO A 583 -2.58 -5.25 26.49
C PRO A 583 -3.90 -4.61 26.93
N VAL A 584 -3.98 -3.28 26.88
CA VAL A 584 -5.14 -2.51 27.31
C VAL A 584 -5.76 -1.82 26.09
N TRP A 585 -6.95 -2.24 25.72
CA TRP A 585 -7.78 -1.62 24.69
C TRP A 585 -8.82 -0.70 25.33
N GLN A 586 -9.23 0.31 24.60
CA GLN A 586 -10.18 1.33 25.03
C GLN A 586 -11.12 1.68 23.86
N PHE A 587 -12.34 2.08 24.19
CA PHE A 587 -13.23 2.73 23.23
C PHE A 587 -12.70 4.14 22.95
N GLU A 588 -12.51 4.47 21.69
CA GLU A 588 -12.04 5.80 21.29
C GLU A 588 -13.23 6.74 21.06
N TYR A 589 -14.02 6.47 20.01
CA TYR A 589 -15.13 7.33 19.64
C TYR A 589 -16.25 6.61 18.88
N ASP A 590 -17.41 7.26 18.87
CA ASP A 590 -18.59 6.92 18.08
C ASP A 590 -18.81 8.05 17.08
N THR A 591 -18.86 7.73 15.80
CA THR A 591 -18.84 8.69 14.70
C THR A 591 -19.98 9.70 14.77
N ARG A 592 -21.20 9.24 15.10
CA ARG A 592 -22.34 10.15 15.24
C ARG A 592 -22.21 11.07 16.44
N SER A 593 -21.70 10.54 17.55
CA SER A 593 -21.51 11.31 18.77
C SER A 593 -20.54 12.48 18.56
N ILE A 594 -19.51 12.30 17.71
CA ILE A 594 -18.54 13.34 17.36
C ILE A 594 -19.05 14.28 16.27
N TYR A 595 -19.55 13.73 15.16
CA TYR A 595 -19.80 14.52 13.94
C TYR A 595 -21.27 14.92 13.73
N ASP A 596 -22.22 14.40 14.51
CA ASP A 596 -23.62 14.86 14.57
C ASP A 596 -24.13 14.96 16.02
N PRO A 597 -23.46 15.75 16.89
CA PRO A 597 -23.79 15.80 18.32
C PRO A 597 -25.20 16.33 18.61
N ASN A 598 -25.80 17.05 17.65
CA ASN A 598 -27.14 17.61 17.76
C ASN A 598 -28.23 16.69 17.19
N ASN A 599 -27.88 15.48 16.69
CA ASN A 599 -28.80 14.52 16.07
C ASN A 599 -29.64 15.16 14.95
N THR A 600 -28.97 15.92 14.08
CA THR A 600 -29.60 16.55 12.91
C THR A 600 -29.99 15.52 11.85
N TRP A 601 -29.30 14.38 11.82
CA TRP A 601 -29.63 13.23 11.00
C TRP A 601 -30.40 12.18 11.83
N LEU A 602 -31.33 11.47 11.18
CA LEU A 602 -31.98 10.32 11.81
C LEU A 602 -30.92 9.23 12.07
N SER A 603 -31.06 8.50 13.18
CA SER A 603 -30.09 7.46 13.59
C SER A 603 -29.91 6.35 12.57
N ALA A 604 -30.94 6.08 11.75
CA ALA A 604 -30.90 5.08 10.68
C ALA A 604 -30.47 5.63 9.31
N SER A 605 -30.21 6.95 9.19
CA SER A 605 -29.73 7.53 7.93
C SER A 605 -28.30 7.05 7.63
N PRO A 606 -27.92 6.81 6.38
CA PRO A 606 -26.55 6.43 6.04
C PRO A 606 -25.57 7.58 6.31
N LEU A 607 -24.36 7.25 6.74
CA LEU A 607 -23.19 8.14 6.74
C LEU A 607 -22.66 8.23 5.30
N ASN A 608 -23.45 8.82 4.41
CA ASN A 608 -23.16 8.90 2.98
C ASN A 608 -22.30 10.15 2.64
N GLY A 609 -22.03 10.37 1.36
CA GLY A 609 -21.27 11.55 0.92
C GLY A 609 -21.91 12.89 1.33
N GLU A 610 -23.24 12.98 1.45
CA GLU A 610 -23.93 14.21 1.88
C GLU A 610 -23.69 14.50 3.36
N PHE A 611 -23.75 13.47 4.21
CA PHE A 611 -23.38 13.58 5.63
C PHE A 611 -21.95 14.09 5.79
N TRP A 612 -20.98 13.42 5.17
CA TRP A 612 -19.57 13.77 5.30
C TRP A 612 -19.22 15.10 4.62
N HIS A 613 -19.88 15.45 3.52
CA HIS A 613 -19.75 16.78 2.93
C HIS A 613 -20.20 17.86 3.93
N GLY A 614 -21.34 17.67 4.61
CA GLY A 614 -21.79 18.58 5.67
C GLY A 614 -20.80 18.69 6.83
N VAL A 615 -20.18 17.58 7.25
CA VAL A 615 -19.09 17.60 8.25
C VAL A 615 -17.93 18.46 7.78
N THR A 616 -17.49 18.30 6.52
CA THR A 616 -16.40 19.10 5.97
C THR A 616 -16.76 20.59 5.79
N GLU A 617 -18.02 20.96 5.57
CA GLU A 617 -18.44 22.37 5.63
C GLU A 617 -18.35 22.92 7.06
N ASN A 618 -18.80 22.14 8.05
CA ASN A 618 -18.68 22.51 9.47
C ASN A 618 -17.22 22.64 9.91
N MET A 619 -16.31 21.83 9.36
CA MET A 619 -14.87 21.92 9.59
C MET A 619 -14.28 23.26 9.11
N LEU A 620 -14.72 23.76 7.94
CA LEU A 620 -14.29 25.06 7.41
C LEU A 620 -14.87 26.24 8.22
N GLU A 621 -16.07 26.07 8.77
CA GLU A 621 -16.69 27.08 9.63
C GLU A 621 -16.12 27.07 11.06
N ASN A 622 -15.67 25.91 11.54
CA ASN A 622 -15.20 25.68 12.90
C ASN A 622 -13.99 24.72 12.95
N ASN A 623 -12.80 25.31 13.05
CA ASN A 623 -11.53 24.58 13.15
C ASN A 623 -11.48 23.53 14.27
N THR A 624 -12.26 23.67 15.36
CA THR A 624 -12.24 22.69 16.45
C THR A 624 -12.67 21.28 15.99
N ILE A 625 -13.55 21.17 14.98
CA ILE A 625 -13.93 19.86 14.45
C ILE A 625 -12.76 19.23 13.68
N VAL A 626 -11.96 20.03 12.97
CA VAL A 626 -10.76 19.55 12.29
C VAL A 626 -9.70 19.12 13.30
N GLU A 627 -9.50 19.88 14.38
CA GLU A 627 -8.56 19.50 15.45
C GLU A 627 -8.95 18.15 16.07
N VAL A 628 -10.25 17.91 16.27
CA VAL A 628 -10.76 16.60 16.74
C VAL A 628 -10.54 15.52 15.69
N TYR A 629 -10.88 15.76 14.42
CA TYR A 629 -10.65 14.80 13.34
C TYR A 629 -9.18 14.40 13.26
N ASN A 630 -8.26 15.36 13.25
CA ASN A 630 -6.81 15.15 13.18
C ASN A 630 -6.27 14.33 14.37
N LEU A 631 -6.85 14.50 15.57
CA LEU A 631 -6.51 13.66 16.72
C LEU A 631 -7.01 12.22 16.56
N LEU A 632 -8.24 12.03 16.08
CA LEU A 632 -8.83 10.71 15.89
C LEU A 632 -8.21 9.96 14.70
N GLU A 633 -7.79 10.68 13.67
CA GLU A 633 -7.08 10.16 12.48
C GLU A 633 -5.83 9.36 12.88
N THR A 634 -5.08 9.87 13.86
CA THR A 634 -3.88 9.22 14.42
C THR A 634 -4.19 8.28 15.61
N LYS A 635 -5.48 7.94 15.82
CA LYS A 635 -5.98 7.13 16.94
C LYS A 635 -5.63 7.70 18.31
N SER A 636 -5.81 9.00 18.51
CA SER A 636 -5.50 9.69 19.76
C SER A 636 -4.03 9.55 20.16
N SER A 637 -3.13 9.56 19.16
CA SER A 637 -1.70 9.46 19.41
C SER A 637 -1.17 10.65 20.21
N VAL A 638 -0.12 10.42 20.99
CA VAL A 638 0.57 11.50 21.71
C VAL A 638 1.53 12.27 20.82
N VAL A 639 1.82 11.75 19.62
CA VAL A 639 2.69 12.41 18.63
C VAL A 639 1.90 13.07 17.50
N THR A 640 0.57 13.12 17.60
CA THR A 640 -0.28 13.88 16.68
C THR A 640 0.18 15.33 16.60
N GLU A 641 0.50 15.77 15.40
CA GLU A 641 0.85 17.16 15.14
C GLU A 641 -0.39 18.07 15.15
N ASN A 642 -0.18 19.35 15.45
CA ASN A 642 -1.28 20.29 15.69
C ASN A 642 -1.89 20.84 14.39
N CYS A 643 -3.18 20.60 14.16
CA CYS A 643 -3.97 21.18 13.06
C CYS A 643 -4.96 22.29 13.52
N SER A 644 -4.48 23.33 14.21
CA SER A 644 -5.34 24.42 14.72
C SER A 644 -5.49 25.63 13.78
N THR A 645 -4.74 25.66 12.69
CA THR A 645 -4.77 26.80 11.75
C THR A 645 -5.86 26.66 10.70
N VAL A 646 -6.35 27.78 10.17
CA VAL A 646 -7.30 27.79 9.05
C VAL A 646 -6.70 27.14 7.81
N ALA A 647 -5.41 27.37 7.54
CA ALA A 647 -4.72 26.75 6.41
C ALA A 647 -4.69 25.21 6.53
N CYS A 648 -4.50 24.70 7.75
CA CYS A 648 -4.58 23.26 7.99
C CYS A 648 -6.00 22.74 7.78
N ALA A 649 -7.03 23.44 8.30
CA ALA A 649 -8.42 23.08 8.10
C ALA A 649 -8.80 23.03 6.60
N GLU A 650 -8.40 24.04 5.82
CA GLU A 650 -8.62 24.09 4.38
C GLU A 650 -7.93 22.94 3.65
N GLN A 651 -6.68 22.64 4.01
CA GLN A 651 -5.93 21.53 3.44
C GLN A 651 -6.59 20.18 3.77
N LYS A 652 -6.90 19.94 5.04
CA LYS A 652 -7.45 18.65 5.50
C LYS A 652 -8.83 18.39 4.92
N VAL A 653 -9.67 19.43 4.83
CA VAL A 653 -10.94 19.36 4.09
C VAL A 653 -10.70 19.09 2.60
N CYS A 654 -9.67 19.67 1.97
CA CYS A 654 -9.35 19.37 0.58
C CYS A 654 -9.00 17.89 0.37
N TYR A 655 -8.20 17.27 1.25
CA TYR A 655 -7.88 15.85 1.15
C TYR A 655 -9.08 14.94 1.37
N ILE A 656 -9.90 15.22 2.38
CA ILE A 656 -11.17 14.48 2.61
C ILE A 656 -12.07 14.54 1.37
N ARG A 657 -12.03 15.64 0.60
CA ARG A 657 -12.83 15.82 -0.62
C ARG A 657 -12.15 15.32 -1.90
N SER A 658 -10.99 14.67 -1.80
CA SER A 658 -10.17 14.24 -2.93
C SER A 658 -10.19 12.72 -3.11
N GLY A 659 -11.13 12.21 -3.90
CA GLY A 659 -11.26 10.77 -4.18
C GLY A 659 -10.29 10.20 -5.24
N SER A 660 -9.34 11.00 -5.75
CA SER A 660 -8.32 10.58 -6.71
C SER A 660 -7.01 11.34 -6.52
N ALA A 661 -5.89 10.76 -6.94
CA ALA A 661 -4.57 11.35 -6.76
C ALA A 661 -4.43 12.71 -7.45
N ALA A 662 -5.00 12.86 -8.64
CA ALA A 662 -5.02 14.15 -9.36
C ALA A 662 -5.71 15.27 -8.56
N LEU A 663 -6.74 14.94 -7.76
CA LEU A 663 -7.40 15.91 -6.89
C LEU A 663 -6.56 16.19 -5.64
N GLY A 664 -5.97 15.14 -5.05
CA GLY A 664 -5.10 15.26 -3.87
C GLY A 664 -3.88 16.15 -4.15
N TYR A 665 -3.18 15.95 -5.27
CA TYR A 665 -2.06 16.80 -5.68
C TYR A 665 -2.44 18.26 -5.92
N ALA A 666 -3.71 18.53 -6.24
CA ALA A 666 -4.20 19.90 -6.42
C ALA A 666 -4.50 20.61 -5.09
N CYS A 667 -4.52 19.88 -3.97
CA CYS A 667 -4.66 20.48 -2.65
C CYS A 667 -3.38 21.22 -2.22
N PRO A 668 -3.50 22.18 -1.29
CA PRO A 668 -2.32 22.78 -0.65
C PRO A 668 -1.47 21.68 0.00
N GLN A 669 -0.14 21.73 -0.10
CA GLN A 669 0.75 20.70 0.48
C GLN A 669 1.49 21.18 1.74
N ASP A 670 1.81 22.48 1.83
CA ASP A 670 2.66 23.02 2.91
C ASP A 670 1.88 23.60 4.11
N SER A 671 0.59 23.29 4.25
CA SER A 671 -0.35 24.03 5.10
C SER A 671 -0.82 23.30 6.36
N GLY A 672 -0.42 22.05 6.58
CA GLY A 672 -0.89 21.23 7.70
C GLY A 672 0.15 20.24 8.22
N PRO A 673 -0.23 19.40 9.20
CA PRO A 673 0.66 18.49 9.89
C PRO A 673 1.04 17.35 8.95
N PHE A 674 2.29 17.35 8.52
CA PHE A 674 2.90 16.30 7.71
C PHE A 674 4.38 16.21 8.04
#